data_AF-A0A5C5WQ04-F1
#
_entry.id   AF-A0A5C5WQ04-F1
#
_cell.length_a   1.000
_cell.length_b   1.000
_cell.length_c   1.000
_cell.angle_alpha   90.00
_cell.angle_beta   90.00
_cell.angle_gamma   90.00
#
_symmetry.space_group_name_H-M   'P 1'
#
loop_
_entity.id
_entity.type
_entity.pdbx_description
1 polymer ?
#
loop_
_entity_poly.entity_id
_entity_poly.type
_entity_poly.pdbx_seq_one_letter_code
_entity_poly.pdbx_strand_id
1 'polypeptide(L)'
;MTPRRNSIVTKARLGWCLVLCGSIFFTPAALTADEASRATTETIDFTRHVQPILAKHCYACHGPDVAESGLRFTSQEAAYAEADSGEFAIVPGDVDASEMIARILSDEEDHRMPPEGDRLTASQIQTLQTWIEQGATWNKHWAFEPMRRVSPPDVESEAWNGNPIDAFVFDSLKRSGLDPNPLADRHTLVRRVYYDLTGLPPTADQVKAFVDDPDPNAFSKLVDQLLESHHYGEHWGRHWLDLVRYAETNSYERDGVKPNAWKYRDYVIKSFNDDKPYDQFVREQLAGDELEKVTTETLTATGYYRLGVWDDEPADPLQARFDGFDDIITTTSQVFLGLTVNCARCHDHKIDPIPQTDYYGMLAFFADVTPWGVRGQDPRINNQIDVSSEEVNRLYRENDAKQASLKAKIHEIEQAGIAKMSGPDQRATEGNQKDRKRVLDKHLRSKLANERWKEYQSLKKQLKAVQELAKEIPPRQSVMGLARLDAHPEQTFVLFRGNPHSPADPQAPSYPTILDKTIPEIPVADESAKSAGRRRVLADWIVDPENNMTARVMANRLWQFHFGRGIVRSSNNFGQLGVPPTHPELLDWLGHRLIDEGWKLKSMHRLIMNSRTYQLSSQSSEPAVSRDPNNDLFWRFDPRRLRAEEVRDSMLASIGVLNRTPYGPSFYAKLSKEVLAGQSVPGSGWGDASQEQRDRRSVYIHVKRSLLTPLLTAFDFPDPDLTCEERFATLQPGQALALLNGDFAHEQAARLSQAIYAAESENAVVVRRSIQALLQREPTKSEIEKGGRLIESLVAEHGLSRERAVQLYCLSVMNWNEFLFLD
;
A
#
# COMPACT_ATOMS: atom_id res chain seq x y z
N MET A 1 11.10 37.70 -30.24
CA MET A 1 11.23 38.89 -31.10
C MET A 1 9.94 39.10 -31.89
N THR A 2 9.11 40.04 -31.46
CA THR A 2 7.96 40.61 -32.20
C THR A 2 8.41 41.59 -33.29
N PRO A 3 7.57 41.86 -34.30
CA PRO A 3 6.87 43.16 -34.36
C PRO A 3 5.40 43.04 -34.80
N ARG A 4 4.42 43.63 -34.07
CA ARG A 4 3.74 44.95 -34.26
C ARG A 4 3.12 45.17 -35.66
N ARG A 5 1.79 45.10 -35.79
CA ARG A 5 0.73 46.13 -35.61
C ARG A 5 0.46 46.97 -36.88
N ASN A 6 -0.80 47.01 -37.33
CA ASN A 6 -1.46 48.25 -37.72
C ASN A 6 -3.00 48.17 -37.65
N SER A 7 -3.56 49.28 -37.19
CA SER A 7 -4.95 49.58 -36.84
C SER A 7 -5.64 50.43 -37.90
N ILE A 8 -6.97 50.38 -37.99
CA ILE A 8 -7.79 51.47 -38.57
C ILE A 8 -8.96 51.79 -37.62
N VAL A 9 -9.20 53.08 -37.46
CA VAL A 9 -10.12 53.79 -36.55
C VAL A 9 -11.18 54.51 -37.37
N THR A 10 -12.44 54.58 -36.90
CA THR A 10 -13.37 55.76 -36.89
C THR A 10 -14.79 55.30 -36.46
N LYS A 11 -15.33 55.64 -35.27
CA LYS A 11 -15.99 56.88 -34.77
C LYS A 11 -17.14 57.44 -35.62
N ALA A 12 -18.38 57.39 -35.08
CA ALA A 12 -19.35 58.50 -35.09
C ALA A 12 -20.45 58.30 -34.02
N ARG A 13 -20.71 59.36 -33.24
CA ARG A 13 -21.79 59.56 -32.25
C ARG A 13 -22.94 60.35 -32.88
N LEU A 14 -24.16 60.25 -32.33
CA LEU A 14 -25.19 61.30 -32.07
C LEU A 14 -26.49 60.52 -31.69
N GLY A 15 -27.30 60.78 -30.65
CA GLY A 15 -27.48 61.92 -29.75
C GLY A 15 -28.88 62.55 -29.94
N TRP A 16 -29.73 62.51 -28.89
CA TRP A 16 -30.90 63.37 -28.52
C TRP A 16 -32.28 62.66 -28.48
N CYS A 17 -32.87 62.45 -27.28
CA CYS A 17 -33.87 63.29 -26.55
C CYS A 17 -35.23 63.36 -27.29
N LEU A 18 -36.43 63.16 -26.75
CA LEU A 18 -37.03 63.42 -25.43
C LEU A 18 -38.53 63.01 -25.57
N VAL A 19 -39.21 62.36 -24.61
CA VAL A 19 -40.62 62.66 -24.21
C VAL A 19 -40.87 62.05 -22.82
N LEU A 20 -41.42 62.90 -21.96
CA LEU A 20 -41.78 62.73 -20.55
C LEU A 20 -43.29 62.45 -20.39
N CYS A 21 -43.65 61.98 -19.18
CA CYS A 21 -44.97 61.91 -18.52
C CYS A 21 -45.78 60.61 -18.73
N GLY A 22 -46.29 59.92 -17.70
CA GLY A 22 -46.61 60.38 -16.35
C GLY A 22 -46.83 59.25 -15.33
N SER A 23 -47.00 59.70 -14.09
CA SER A 23 -46.71 59.08 -12.81
C SER A 23 -47.87 58.29 -12.20
N ILE A 24 -47.58 57.24 -11.42
CA ILE A 24 -48.38 56.83 -10.25
C ILE A 24 -47.42 56.57 -9.08
N PHE A 25 -47.74 57.18 -7.94
CA PHE A 25 -46.99 57.25 -6.69
C PHE A 25 -47.01 55.93 -5.90
N PHE A 26 -45.87 55.55 -5.34
CA PHE A 26 -45.80 54.86 -4.04
C PHE A 26 -44.62 55.44 -3.24
N THR A 27 -44.93 55.87 -2.01
CA THR A 27 -44.01 56.41 -1.00
C THR A 27 -42.96 55.38 -0.59
N PRO A 28 -41.67 55.74 -0.47
CA PRO A 28 -40.67 54.85 0.09
C PRO A 28 -40.75 54.92 1.63
N ALA A 29 -41.09 53.79 2.26
CA ALA A 29 -40.78 53.57 3.65
C ALA A 29 -39.24 53.46 3.77
N ALA A 30 -38.65 54.31 4.60
CA ALA A 30 -37.24 54.26 4.93
C ALA A 30 -36.96 52.96 5.70
N LEU A 31 -36.34 51.99 5.02
CA LEU A 31 -35.63 50.90 5.66
C LEU A 31 -34.26 51.45 6.09
N THR A 32 -34.04 51.44 7.40
CA THR A 32 -32.77 51.73 8.06
C THR A 32 -31.69 50.79 7.53
N ALA A 33 -30.56 51.36 7.13
CA ALA A 33 -29.38 50.69 6.60
C ALA A 33 -28.58 49.90 7.65
N ASP A 34 -29.25 49.24 8.60
CA ASP A 34 -28.62 48.60 9.77
C ASP A 34 -28.82 47.07 9.84
N GLU A 35 -29.38 46.46 8.79
CA GLU A 35 -29.52 44.99 8.67
C GLU A 35 -28.70 44.36 7.53
N ALA A 36 -27.87 45.15 6.83
CA ALA A 36 -27.08 44.67 5.68
C ALA A 36 -25.58 44.41 5.98
N SER A 37 -25.16 44.33 7.25
CA SER A 37 -23.76 44.07 7.62
C SER A 37 -23.65 43.08 8.79
N ARG A 38 -23.96 41.82 8.51
CA ARG A 38 -23.30 40.68 9.16
C ARG A 38 -22.94 39.68 8.06
N ALA A 39 -22.00 40.09 7.20
CA ALA A 39 -21.12 39.10 6.60
C ALA A 39 -20.33 38.50 7.78
N THR A 40 -20.63 37.26 8.14
CA THR A 40 -19.73 36.48 9.01
C THR A 40 -18.38 36.42 8.29
N THR A 41 -17.41 37.21 8.75
CA THR A 41 -16.03 37.11 8.30
C THR A 41 -15.60 35.66 8.49
N GLU A 42 -15.20 34.99 7.41
CA GLU A 42 -14.76 33.59 7.46
C GLU A 42 -13.59 33.48 8.45
N THR A 43 -13.68 32.56 9.41
CA THR A 43 -12.61 32.33 10.38
C THR A 43 -11.39 31.75 9.68
N ILE A 44 -10.25 32.43 9.77
CA ILE A 44 -9.00 32.00 9.14
C ILE A 44 -8.35 30.93 10.03
N ASP A 45 -8.45 29.68 9.58
CA ASP A 45 -7.71 28.58 10.21
C ASP A 45 -6.20 28.66 9.90
N PHE A 46 -5.37 28.59 10.94
CA PHE A 46 -3.91 28.70 10.83
C PHE A 46 -3.33 27.62 9.90
N THR A 47 -3.67 26.36 10.15
CA THR A 47 -3.11 25.22 9.43
C THR A 47 -3.51 25.23 7.95
N ARG A 48 -4.77 25.55 7.65
CA ARG A 48 -5.29 25.55 6.29
C ARG A 48 -4.83 26.76 5.47
N HIS A 49 -4.77 27.94 6.08
CA HIS A 49 -4.63 29.20 5.34
C HIS A 49 -3.29 29.91 5.57
N VAL A 50 -2.77 29.91 6.80
CA VAL A 50 -1.58 30.71 7.19
C VAL A 50 -0.30 29.91 7.03
N GLN A 51 -0.28 28.70 7.57
CA GLN A 51 0.89 27.84 7.61
C GLN A 51 1.48 27.53 6.21
N PRO A 52 0.69 27.28 5.14
CA PRO A 52 1.25 27.10 3.79
C PRO A 52 1.97 28.35 3.26
N ILE A 53 1.53 29.54 3.68
CA ILE A 53 2.18 30.81 3.32
C ILE A 53 3.54 30.90 4.03
N LEU A 54 3.56 30.65 5.35
CA LEU A 54 4.79 30.66 6.14
C LEU A 54 5.79 29.60 5.66
N ALA A 55 5.32 28.39 5.34
CA ALA A 55 6.15 27.31 4.82
C ALA A 55 6.80 27.66 3.47
N LYS A 56 6.07 28.33 2.59
CA LYS A 56 6.55 28.72 1.27
C LYS A 56 7.51 29.91 1.31
N HIS A 57 7.23 30.91 2.15
CA HIS A 57 7.92 32.22 2.08
C HIS A 57 8.81 32.52 3.29
N CYS A 58 8.65 31.85 4.43
CA CYS A 58 9.29 32.24 5.69
C CYS A 58 10.22 31.16 6.27
N TYR A 59 9.88 29.86 6.16
CA TYR A 59 10.62 28.79 6.84
C TYR A 59 12.05 28.58 6.36
N ALA A 60 12.45 29.12 5.20
CA ALA A 60 13.83 29.03 4.75
C ALA A 60 14.82 29.77 5.69
N CYS A 61 14.38 30.91 6.26
CA CYS A 61 15.18 31.75 7.16
C CYS A 61 14.69 31.72 8.62
N HIS A 62 13.40 31.41 8.83
CA HIS A 62 12.72 31.39 10.14
C HIS A 62 12.04 30.04 10.43
N GLY A 63 12.69 28.95 10.03
CA GLY A 63 12.20 27.58 10.16
C GLY A 63 12.81 26.81 11.34
N PRO A 64 12.77 25.47 11.31
CA PRO A 64 13.30 24.64 12.39
C PRO A 64 14.84 24.70 12.50
N ASP A 65 15.52 24.68 11.36
CA ASP A 65 16.99 24.62 11.29
C ASP A 65 17.65 26.01 11.39
N VAL A 66 16.93 27.08 11.04
CA VAL A 66 17.46 28.46 10.93
C VAL A 66 16.47 29.43 11.59
N ALA A 67 16.99 30.30 12.45
CA ALA A 67 16.23 31.32 13.16
C ALA A 67 16.91 32.67 13.01
N GLU A 68 16.78 33.29 11.83
CA GLU A 68 17.33 34.62 11.61
C GLU A 68 16.68 35.63 12.57
N SER A 69 17.51 36.47 13.19
CA SER A 69 17.11 37.43 14.22
C SER A 69 16.35 36.80 15.41
N GLY A 70 16.63 35.53 15.74
CA GLY A 70 16.02 34.82 16.86
C GLY A 70 14.57 34.39 16.64
N LEU A 71 13.98 34.70 15.47
CA LEU A 71 12.57 34.42 15.16
C LEU A 71 12.40 33.03 14.52
N ARG A 72 11.43 32.26 15.00
CA ARG A 72 10.99 30.98 14.39
C ARG A 72 9.46 30.95 14.27
N PHE A 73 8.98 30.51 13.11
CA PHE A 73 7.55 30.27 12.88
C PHE A 73 7.14 28.80 13.07
N THR A 74 7.93 28.03 13.85
CA THR A 74 7.70 26.59 14.03
C THR A 74 6.82 26.23 15.22
N SER A 75 6.61 27.18 16.15
CA SER A 75 5.65 27.04 17.25
C SER A 75 5.02 28.39 17.57
N GLN A 76 3.84 28.35 18.19
CA GLN A 76 3.14 29.55 18.64
C GLN A 76 4.02 30.39 19.58
N GLU A 77 4.65 29.72 20.55
CA GLU A 77 5.48 30.37 21.56
C GLU A 77 6.68 31.08 20.94
N ALA A 78 7.34 30.43 19.97
CA ALA A 78 8.50 31.01 19.28
C ALA A 78 8.10 32.13 18.32
N ALA A 79 6.95 32.03 17.66
CA ALA A 79 6.46 33.04 16.73
C ALA A 79 5.99 34.32 17.44
N TYR A 80 5.58 34.21 18.71
CA TYR A 80 5.11 35.33 19.54
C TYR A 80 6.19 35.84 20.51
N ALA A 81 7.37 35.23 20.52
CA ALA A 81 8.49 35.70 21.31
C ALA A 81 9.06 37.00 20.74
N GLU A 82 9.68 37.78 21.62
CA GLU A 82 10.47 38.95 21.22
C GLU A 82 11.65 38.49 20.35
N ALA A 83 11.79 39.07 19.17
CA ALA A 83 12.93 38.79 18.28
C ALA A 83 14.18 39.54 18.77
N ASP A 84 15.36 39.20 18.23
CA ASP A 84 16.63 39.86 18.58
C ASP A 84 16.61 41.38 18.32
N SER A 85 15.69 41.86 17.50
CA SER A 85 15.46 43.29 17.23
C SER A 85 14.74 44.04 18.37
N GLY A 86 14.19 43.33 19.36
CA GLY A 86 13.33 43.89 20.41
C GLY A 86 11.87 44.11 20.01
N GLU A 87 11.48 43.62 18.82
CA GLU A 87 10.12 43.74 18.28
C GLU A 87 9.44 42.37 18.23
N PHE A 88 8.11 42.38 18.15
CA PHE A 88 7.31 41.16 18.02
C PHE A 88 6.90 40.95 16.57
N ALA A 89 7.25 39.79 16.01
CA ALA A 89 6.86 39.45 14.64
C ALA A 89 5.33 39.38 14.50
N ILE A 90 4.66 38.79 15.49
CA ILE A 90 3.20 38.65 15.54
C ILE A 90 2.71 39.10 16.91
N VAL A 91 1.80 40.06 16.91
CA VAL A 91 1.04 40.51 18.09
C VAL A 91 -0.42 40.10 17.89
N PRO A 92 -0.90 39.05 18.59
CA PRO A 92 -2.28 38.58 18.45
C PRO A 92 -3.32 39.69 18.63
N GLY A 93 -4.18 39.90 17.62
CA GLY A 93 -5.24 40.91 17.63
C GLY A 93 -4.80 42.30 17.18
N ASP A 94 -3.51 42.53 16.90
CA ASP A 94 -2.97 43.84 16.52
C ASP A 94 -2.07 43.72 15.28
N VAL A 95 -2.64 44.04 14.11
CA VAL A 95 -1.95 44.00 12.82
C VAL A 95 -0.87 45.07 12.73
N ASP A 96 -1.13 46.25 13.28
CA ASP A 96 -0.23 47.40 13.17
C ASP A 96 0.99 47.22 14.07
N ALA A 97 0.84 46.55 15.21
CA ALA A 97 1.95 46.18 16.10
C ALA A 97 2.71 44.92 15.65
N SER A 98 2.22 44.20 14.63
CA SER A 98 2.88 42.98 14.12
C SER A 98 3.92 43.31 13.06
N GLU A 99 5.20 43.27 13.43
CA GLU A 99 6.32 43.64 12.55
C GLU A 99 6.36 42.77 11.27
N MET A 100 5.89 41.52 11.32
CA MET A 100 5.77 40.67 10.14
C MET A 100 4.95 41.34 9.03
N ILE A 101 3.85 42.01 9.37
CA ILE A 101 2.98 42.67 8.39
C ILE A 101 3.68 43.90 7.79
N ALA A 102 4.36 44.69 8.62
CA ALA A 102 5.16 45.82 8.14
C ALA A 102 6.25 45.38 7.16
N ARG A 103 6.93 44.27 7.46
CA ARG A 103 8.01 43.70 6.63
C ARG A 103 7.52 43.14 5.29
N ILE A 104 6.40 42.41 5.26
CA ILE A 104 5.87 41.86 4.00
C ILE A 104 5.23 42.93 3.09
N LEU A 105 4.84 44.07 3.65
CA LEU A 105 4.31 45.22 2.90
C LEU A 105 5.41 46.19 2.44
N SER A 106 6.62 46.09 2.99
CA SER A 106 7.71 47.02 2.66
C SER A 106 8.20 46.85 1.22
N ASP A 107 8.44 47.98 0.56
CA ASP A 107 9.10 48.04 -0.75
C ASP A 107 10.62 48.27 -0.64
N GLU A 108 11.13 48.58 0.55
CA GLU A 108 12.56 48.79 0.78
C GLU A 108 13.31 47.46 0.79
N GLU A 109 14.36 47.36 -0.03
CA GLU A 109 15.06 46.09 -0.28
C GLU A 109 15.69 45.47 0.97
N ASP A 110 16.15 46.30 1.91
CA ASP A 110 16.77 45.85 3.18
C ASP A 110 15.75 45.51 4.28
N HIS A 111 14.48 45.86 4.10
CA HIS A 111 13.41 45.67 5.09
C HIS A 111 12.30 44.74 4.62
N ARG A 112 12.21 44.45 3.32
CA ARG A 112 11.17 43.59 2.77
C ARG A 112 11.36 42.13 3.15
N MET A 113 10.25 41.44 3.40
CA MET A 113 10.23 39.99 3.58
C MET A 113 9.30 39.33 2.54
N PRO A 114 9.70 38.22 1.90
CA PRO A 114 11.04 37.61 1.96
C PRO A 114 12.10 38.46 1.22
N PRO A 115 13.37 38.43 1.66
CA PRO A 115 14.45 39.25 1.05
C PRO A 115 14.77 38.78 -0.38
N GLU A 116 14.73 37.45 -0.58
CA GLU A 116 14.88 36.77 -1.87
C GLU A 116 13.64 35.90 -2.15
N GLY A 117 13.25 35.78 -3.43
CA GLY A 117 12.12 34.97 -3.89
C GLY A 117 10.86 35.76 -4.25
N ASP A 118 9.77 35.04 -4.51
CA ASP A 118 8.49 35.65 -4.90
C ASP A 118 7.83 36.35 -3.71
N ARG A 119 7.34 37.57 -3.95
CA ARG A 119 6.49 38.30 -2.99
C ARG A 119 5.20 37.53 -2.71
N LEU A 120 4.67 37.73 -1.51
CA LEU A 120 3.33 37.25 -1.17
C LEU A 120 2.31 37.98 -2.06
N THR A 121 1.31 37.24 -2.53
CA THR A 121 0.19 37.81 -3.27
C THR A 121 -0.71 38.62 -2.33
N ALA A 122 -1.48 39.57 -2.88
CA ALA A 122 -2.42 40.37 -2.09
C ALA A 122 -3.40 39.52 -1.26
N SER A 123 -3.85 38.37 -1.82
CA SER A 123 -4.72 37.43 -1.09
C SER A 123 -4.00 36.80 0.10
N GLN A 124 -2.72 36.42 -0.04
CA GLN A 124 -1.95 35.84 1.06
C GLN A 124 -1.69 36.85 2.18
N ILE A 125 -1.36 38.09 1.81
CA ILE A 125 -1.18 39.18 2.80
C ILE A 125 -2.50 39.42 3.55
N GLN A 126 -3.62 39.50 2.83
CA GLN A 126 -4.93 39.68 3.43
C GLN A 126 -5.30 38.53 4.38
N THR A 127 -4.97 37.28 4.03
CA THR A 127 -5.14 36.12 4.91
C THR A 127 -4.35 36.28 6.21
N LEU A 128 -3.07 36.68 6.14
CA LEU A 128 -2.22 36.89 7.32
C LEU A 128 -2.75 38.03 8.19
N GLN A 129 -3.14 39.16 7.59
CA GLN A 129 -3.73 40.29 8.33
C GLN A 129 -5.01 39.87 9.04
N THR A 130 -5.96 39.27 8.32
CA THR A 130 -7.25 38.83 8.87
C THR A 130 -7.05 37.81 9.99
N TRP A 131 -6.09 36.90 9.86
CA TRP A 131 -5.76 35.94 10.93
C TRP A 131 -5.22 36.62 12.18
N ILE A 132 -4.30 37.60 12.03
CA ILE A 132 -3.79 38.37 13.17
C ILE A 132 -4.91 39.18 13.83
N GLU A 133 -5.77 39.84 13.06
CA GLU A 133 -6.96 40.56 13.57
C GLU A 133 -7.88 39.63 14.37
N GLN A 134 -8.01 38.37 13.94
CA GLN A 134 -8.79 37.33 14.62
C GLN A 134 -8.09 36.74 15.85
N GLY A 135 -6.99 37.34 16.32
CA GLY A 135 -6.25 36.91 17.51
C GLY A 135 -5.15 35.90 17.21
N ALA A 136 -4.75 35.76 15.94
CA ALA A 136 -3.66 34.90 15.48
C ALA A 136 -3.74 33.45 15.97
N THR A 137 -4.92 32.88 16.23
CA THR A 137 -5.06 31.58 16.89
C THR A 137 -4.25 30.47 16.20
N TRP A 138 -3.38 29.80 16.96
CA TRP A 138 -2.49 28.75 16.46
C TRP A 138 -3.07 27.37 16.75
N ASN A 139 -3.89 26.86 15.84
CA ASN A 139 -4.51 25.55 16.00
C ASN A 139 -3.51 24.43 15.73
N LYS A 140 -3.69 23.29 16.40
CA LYS A 140 -2.97 22.06 16.03
C LYS A 140 -3.56 21.54 14.73
N HIS A 141 -2.72 20.96 13.89
CA HIS A 141 -3.18 20.30 12.66
C HIS A 141 -4.15 19.16 13.03
N TRP A 142 -5.29 19.07 12.32
CA TRP A 142 -6.42 18.17 12.64
C TRP A 142 -6.02 16.73 12.94
N ALA A 143 -5.00 16.21 12.25
CA ALA A 143 -4.51 14.84 12.43
C ALA A 143 -3.94 14.59 13.83
N PHE A 144 -3.35 15.61 14.46
CA PHE A 144 -2.72 15.52 15.78
C PHE A 144 -3.67 15.90 16.91
N GLU A 145 -4.93 16.20 16.59
CA GLU A 145 -5.98 16.41 17.58
C GLU A 145 -6.70 15.08 17.89
N PRO A 146 -7.18 14.90 19.14
CA PRO A 146 -8.03 13.78 19.50
C PRO A 146 -9.21 13.57 18.55
N MET A 147 -9.53 12.32 18.25
CA MET A 147 -10.73 11.99 17.46
C MET A 147 -11.99 12.48 18.17
N ARG A 148 -12.78 13.32 17.50
CA ARG A 148 -14.04 13.83 18.06
C ARG A 148 -15.09 12.73 18.05
N ARG A 149 -15.75 12.49 19.19
CA ARG A 149 -16.95 11.64 19.22
C ARG A 149 -18.15 12.43 18.68
N VAL A 150 -18.35 12.35 17.37
CA VAL A 150 -19.44 13.02 16.65
C VAL A 150 -20.64 12.08 16.54
N SER A 151 -21.87 12.62 16.61
CA SER A 151 -23.08 11.87 16.25
C SER A 151 -23.47 12.20 14.81
N PRO A 152 -24.03 11.25 14.04
CA PRO A 152 -24.51 11.54 12.69
C PRO A 152 -25.51 12.70 12.69
N PRO A 153 -25.44 13.62 11.71
CA PRO A 153 -26.36 14.75 11.64
C PRO A 153 -27.79 14.26 11.41
N ASP A 154 -28.77 14.97 11.96
CA ASP A 154 -30.19 14.72 11.66
C ASP A 154 -30.57 15.47 10.39
N VAL A 155 -30.75 14.75 9.28
CA VAL A 155 -31.07 15.35 7.98
C VAL A 155 -32.57 15.24 7.65
N GLU A 156 -33.10 16.17 6.86
CA GLU A 156 -34.53 16.25 6.52
C GLU A 156 -35.06 15.09 5.65
N SER A 157 -34.22 14.09 5.35
CA SER A 157 -34.58 12.95 4.50
C SER A 157 -34.46 11.63 5.25
N GLU A 158 -35.59 10.98 5.54
CA GLU A 158 -35.66 9.66 6.17
C GLU A 158 -34.79 8.61 5.44
N ALA A 159 -34.77 8.64 4.11
CA ALA A 159 -33.94 7.73 3.31
C ALA A 159 -32.42 7.89 3.56
N TRP A 160 -31.95 9.09 3.90
CA TRP A 160 -30.53 9.40 4.13
C TRP A 160 -30.16 9.33 5.63
N ASN A 161 -31.15 9.19 6.53
CA ASN A 161 -30.94 8.88 7.94
C ASN A 161 -30.81 7.37 8.22
N GLY A 162 -31.12 6.49 7.25
CA GLY A 162 -31.10 5.04 7.43
C GLY A 162 -29.71 4.43 7.63
N ASN A 163 -28.66 5.11 7.16
CA ASN A 163 -27.26 4.76 7.40
C ASN A 163 -26.50 6.01 7.86
N PRO A 164 -25.75 5.97 8.97
CA PRO A 164 -24.99 7.11 9.47
C PRO A 164 -24.06 7.80 8.44
N ILE A 165 -23.44 7.04 7.54
CA ILE A 165 -22.56 7.59 6.50
C ILE A 165 -23.34 8.53 5.58
N ASP A 166 -24.55 8.12 5.21
CA ASP A 166 -25.41 8.85 4.28
C ASP A 166 -25.82 10.20 4.87
N ALA A 167 -26.04 10.27 6.19
CA ALA A 167 -26.38 11.52 6.85
C ALA A 167 -25.26 12.56 6.73
N PHE A 168 -24.00 12.17 6.97
CA PHE A 168 -22.85 13.07 6.83
C PHE A 168 -22.66 13.57 5.39
N VAL A 169 -22.74 12.66 4.42
CA VAL A 169 -22.57 13.00 3.00
C VAL A 169 -23.72 13.90 2.52
N PHE A 170 -24.96 13.58 2.89
CA PHE A 170 -26.13 14.36 2.50
C PHE A 170 -26.12 15.78 3.09
N ASP A 171 -25.78 15.94 4.37
CA ASP A 171 -25.65 17.25 5.00
C ASP A 171 -24.59 18.11 4.29
N SER A 172 -23.44 17.53 3.95
CA SER A 172 -22.37 18.17 3.19
C SER A 172 -22.86 18.63 1.80
N LEU A 173 -23.53 17.75 1.06
CA LEU A 173 -24.11 18.07 -0.25
C LEU A 173 -25.12 19.21 -0.19
N LYS A 174 -26.04 19.18 0.80
CA LYS A 174 -27.07 20.21 0.96
C LYS A 174 -26.49 21.56 1.32
N ARG A 175 -25.47 21.63 2.18
CA ARG A 175 -24.75 22.87 2.48
C ARG A 175 -24.09 23.48 1.24
N SER A 176 -23.66 22.64 0.29
CA SER A 176 -23.11 23.08 -1.00
C SER A 176 -24.16 23.23 -2.12
N GLY A 177 -25.45 23.08 -1.79
CA GLY A 177 -26.56 23.20 -2.73
C GLY A 177 -26.55 22.15 -3.84
N LEU A 178 -25.96 20.98 -3.60
CA LEU A 178 -25.93 19.83 -4.50
C LEU A 178 -26.95 18.78 -4.07
N ASP A 179 -27.40 18.02 -5.06
CA ASP A 179 -28.22 16.83 -4.86
C ASP A 179 -27.41 15.58 -5.20
N PRO A 180 -27.57 14.49 -4.43
CA PRO A 180 -26.95 13.22 -4.77
C PRO A 180 -27.59 12.62 -6.02
N ASN A 181 -26.80 11.85 -6.77
CA ASN A 181 -27.28 11.08 -7.91
C ASN A 181 -28.36 10.04 -7.53
N PRO A 182 -29.10 9.50 -8.52
CA PRO A 182 -29.90 8.31 -8.28
C PRO A 182 -28.98 7.11 -7.97
N LEU A 183 -29.55 6.10 -7.31
CA LEU A 183 -28.88 4.81 -7.11
C LEU A 183 -28.51 4.18 -8.45
N ALA A 184 -27.40 3.46 -8.49
CA ALA A 184 -27.01 2.64 -9.62
C ALA A 184 -28.04 1.52 -9.84
N ASP A 185 -28.18 1.07 -11.09
CA ASP A 185 -29.02 -0.07 -11.38
C ASP A 185 -28.43 -1.37 -10.82
N ARG A 186 -29.27 -2.39 -10.69
CA ARG A 186 -28.89 -3.67 -10.05
C ARG A 186 -27.76 -4.38 -10.79
N HIS A 187 -27.62 -4.18 -12.10
CA HIS A 187 -26.58 -4.82 -12.90
C HIS A 187 -25.21 -4.21 -12.60
N THR A 188 -25.16 -2.87 -12.49
CA THR A 188 -23.97 -2.16 -12.04
C THR A 188 -23.60 -2.52 -10.60
N LEU A 189 -24.58 -2.55 -9.69
CA LEU A 189 -24.32 -2.88 -8.27
C LEU A 189 -23.75 -4.28 -8.06
N VAL A 190 -24.29 -5.31 -8.74
CA VAL A 190 -23.75 -6.68 -8.61
C VAL A 190 -22.34 -6.79 -9.18
N ARG A 191 -22.03 -6.09 -10.28
CA ARG A 191 -20.67 -6.08 -10.81
C ARG A 191 -19.72 -5.40 -9.83
N ARG A 192 -20.08 -4.21 -9.34
CA ARG A 192 -19.28 -3.41 -8.40
C ARG A 192 -18.96 -4.19 -7.11
N VAL A 193 -19.97 -4.75 -6.43
CA VAL A 193 -19.78 -5.47 -5.16
C VAL A 193 -18.88 -6.71 -5.31
N TYR A 194 -18.98 -7.42 -6.43
CA TYR A 194 -18.14 -8.60 -6.70
C TYR A 194 -16.67 -8.22 -6.88
N TYR A 195 -16.39 -7.15 -7.62
CA TYR A 195 -15.03 -6.65 -7.80
C TYR A 195 -14.47 -6.03 -6.52
N ASP A 196 -15.24 -5.22 -5.80
CA ASP A 196 -14.79 -4.58 -4.55
C ASP A 196 -14.51 -5.58 -3.42
N LEU A 197 -15.26 -6.69 -3.34
CA LEU A 197 -15.03 -7.69 -2.30
C LEU A 197 -14.11 -8.82 -2.72
N THR A 198 -14.15 -9.28 -3.97
CA THR A 198 -13.42 -10.49 -4.39
C THR A 198 -12.40 -10.27 -5.50
N GLY A 199 -12.40 -9.09 -6.15
CA GLY A 199 -11.57 -8.79 -7.32
C GLY A 199 -11.90 -9.65 -8.54
N LEU A 200 -13.08 -10.28 -8.57
CA LEU A 200 -13.51 -11.19 -9.62
C LEU A 200 -14.86 -10.76 -10.18
N PRO A 201 -15.13 -11.02 -11.47
CA PRO A 201 -16.45 -10.83 -12.04
C PRO A 201 -17.49 -11.81 -11.47
N PRO A 202 -18.77 -11.40 -11.34
CA PRO A 202 -19.87 -12.34 -11.13
C PRO A 202 -20.09 -13.23 -12.38
N THR A 203 -20.63 -14.43 -12.18
CA THR A 203 -21.12 -15.25 -13.29
C THR A 203 -22.48 -14.74 -13.79
N ALA A 204 -22.86 -15.10 -15.02
CA ALA A 204 -24.17 -14.72 -15.57
C ALA A 204 -25.35 -15.19 -14.69
N ASP A 205 -25.25 -16.39 -14.10
CA ASP A 205 -26.27 -16.91 -13.18
C ASP A 205 -26.34 -16.11 -11.88
N GLN A 206 -25.20 -15.64 -11.36
CA GLN A 206 -25.14 -14.80 -10.17
C GLN A 206 -25.74 -13.41 -10.43
N VAL A 207 -25.44 -12.82 -11.59
CA VAL A 207 -26.06 -11.56 -12.02
C VAL A 207 -27.57 -11.73 -12.12
N LYS A 208 -28.04 -12.77 -12.81
CA LYS A 208 -29.48 -13.05 -12.95
C LYS A 208 -30.15 -13.27 -11.59
N ALA A 209 -29.56 -14.09 -10.73
CA ALA A 209 -30.08 -14.38 -9.40
C ALA A 209 -30.24 -13.10 -8.57
N PHE A 210 -29.25 -12.20 -8.60
CA PHE A 210 -29.35 -10.93 -7.90
C PHE A 210 -30.35 -9.97 -8.55
N VAL A 211 -30.27 -9.76 -9.86
CA VAL A 211 -31.12 -8.79 -10.57
C VAL A 211 -32.61 -9.13 -10.41
N ASP A 212 -32.96 -10.42 -10.47
CA ASP A 212 -34.34 -10.89 -10.37
C ASP A 212 -34.85 -11.07 -8.93
N ASP A 213 -34.00 -10.91 -7.90
CA ASP A 213 -34.40 -11.07 -6.49
C ASP A 213 -35.25 -9.87 -6.02
N PRO A 214 -36.54 -10.07 -5.69
CA PRO A 214 -37.43 -8.99 -5.25
C PRO A 214 -37.20 -8.58 -3.78
N ASP A 215 -36.37 -9.29 -3.01
CA ASP A 215 -36.11 -8.96 -1.61
C ASP A 215 -35.40 -7.59 -1.49
N PRO A 216 -35.95 -6.63 -0.71
CA PRO A 216 -35.29 -5.35 -0.48
C PRO A 216 -33.90 -5.48 0.18
N ASN A 217 -33.63 -6.60 0.86
CA ASN A 217 -32.34 -6.89 1.49
C ASN A 217 -31.40 -7.73 0.62
N ALA A 218 -31.74 -8.01 -0.64
CA ALA A 218 -30.93 -8.82 -1.54
C ALA A 218 -29.48 -8.33 -1.64
N PHE A 219 -29.27 -7.01 -1.65
CA PHE A 219 -27.93 -6.42 -1.70
C PHE A 219 -27.12 -6.69 -0.43
N SER A 220 -27.71 -6.45 0.75
CA SER A 220 -27.03 -6.75 2.02
C SER A 220 -26.69 -8.23 2.15
N LYS A 221 -27.59 -9.13 1.74
CA LYS A 221 -27.35 -10.58 1.74
C LYS A 221 -26.20 -10.97 0.80
N LEU A 222 -26.12 -10.33 -0.36
CA LEU A 222 -25.02 -10.55 -1.29
C LEU A 222 -23.68 -10.07 -0.72
N VAL A 223 -23.65 -8.89 -0.08
CA VAL A 223 -22.47 -8.39 0.63
C VAL A 223 -22.02 -9.40 1.68
N ASP A 224 -22.92 -9.89 2.52
CA ASP A 224 -22.60 -10.91 3.54
C ASP A 224 -22.05 -12.19 2.91
N GLN A 225 -22.66 -12.68 1.84
CA GLN A 225 -22.20 -13.87 1.13
C GLN A 225 -20.78 -13.69 0.57
N LEU A 226 -20.47 -12.52 0.01
CA LEU A 226 -19.16 -12.24 -0.57
C LEU A 226 -18.09 -12.03 0.50
N LEU A 227 -18.44 -11.45 1.65
CA LEU A 227 -17.53 -11.31 2.79
C LEU A 227 -17.16 -12.67 3.42
N GLU A 228 -18.02 -13.68 3.30
CA GLU A 228 -17.71 -15.06 3.74
C GLU A 228 -16.94 -15.88 2.68
N SER A 229 -16.73 -15.34 1.48
CA SER A 229 -15.94 -15.99 0.44
C SER A 229 -14.45 -15.99 0.79
N HIS A 230 -13.74 -17.11 0.58
CA HIS A 230 -12.27 -17.15 0.71
C HIS A 230 -11.55 -16.19 -0.26
N HIS A 231 -12.21 -15.77 -1.34
CA HIS A 231 -11.68 -14.81 -2.30
C HIS A 231 -11.66 -13.37 -1.77
N TYR A 232 -12.37 -13.09 -0.68
CA TYR A 232 -12.33 -11.79 -0.01
C TYR A 232 -10.92 -11.48 0.51
N GLY A 233 -10.33 -12.40 1.27
CA GLY A 233 -8.97 -12.25 1.79
C GLY A 233 -7.90 -12.21 0.69
N GLU A 234 -8.12 -12.88 -0.46
CA GLU A 234 -7.20 -12.80 -1.60
C GLU A 234 -7.19 -11.39 -2.21
N HIS A 235 -8.35 -10.73 -2.30
CA HIS A 235 -8.48 -9.37 -2.82
C HIS A 235 -7.99 -8.33 -1.82
N TRP A 236 -8.55 -8.33 -0.61
CA TRP A 236 -8.23 -7.34 0.42
C TRP A 236 -6.81 -7.50 0.98
N GLY A 237 -6.31 -8.74 1.05
CA GLY A 237 -4.91 -9.00 1.36
C GLY A 237 -3.96 -8.38 0.33
N ARG A 238 -4.35 -8.26 -0.95
CA ARG A 238 -3.51 -7.61 -1.96
C ARG A 238 -3.26 -6.14 -1.66
N HIS A 239 -4.26 -5.43 -1.13
CA HIS A 239 -4.10 -4.03 -0.70
C HIS A 239 -3.07 -3.92 0.42
N TRP A 240 -3.12 -4.82 1.40
CA TRP A 240 -2.11 -4.85 2.46
C TRP A 240 -0.70 -5.10 1.93
N LEU A 241 -0.56 -6.05 1.00
CA LEU A 241 0.72 -6.43 0.41
C LEU A 241 1.39 -5.28 -0.37
N ASP A 242 0.61 -4.33 -0.91
CA ASP A 242 1.13 -3.09 -1.50
C ASP A 242 1.77 -2.17 -0.46
N LEU A 243 1.13 -2.04 0.71
CA LEU A 243 1.59 -1.17 1.79
C LEU A 243 2.93 -1.63 2.35
N VAL A 244 3.12 -2.95 2.46
CA VAL A 244 4.31 -3.56 3.06
C VAL A 244 5.34 -4.02 2.03
N ARG A 245 5.27 -3.52 0.78
CA ARG A 245 6.29 -3.76 -0.25
C ARG A 245 6.52 -5.25 -0.53
N TYR A 246 5.45 -6.05 -0.55
CA TYR A 246 5.60 -7.49 -0.66
C TYR A 246 6.28 -7.89 -1.97
N ALA A 247 7.41 -8.58 -1.86
CA ALA A 247 8.04 -9.29 -2.94
C ALA A 247 8.76 -10.53 -2.40
N GLU A 248 9.06 -11.47 -3.29
CA GLU A 248 9.76 -12.70 -2.94
C GLU A 248 11.26 -12.63 -3.25
N THR A 249 11.78 -11.45 -3.59
CA THR A 249 13.19 -11.23 -3.93
C THR A 249 13.75 -9.91 -3.38
N ASN A 250 15.06 -9.67 -3.52
CA ASN A 250 15.85 -8.66 -2.79
C ASN A 250 16.04 -7.27 -3.47
N SER A 251 15.72 -7.13 -4.75
CA SER A 251 15.94 -5.97 -5.66
C SER A 251 17.32 -5.89 -6.32
N TYR A 252 18.37 -5.61 -5.52
CA TYR A 252 19.76 -5.32 -5.91
C TYR A 252 20.35 -6.26 -7.01
N GLU A 253 21.59 -6.04 -7.46
CA GLU A 253 22.16 -6.63 -8.68
C GLU A 253 21.95 -8.15 -8.86
N ARG A 254 21.89 -8.91 -7.76
CA ARG A 254 21.61 -10.36 -7.76
C ARG A 254 20.13 -10.74 -7.65
N ASP A 255 19.31 -9.88 -7.04
CA ASP A 255 17.87 -10.05 -6.79
C ASP A 255 17.50 -11.47 -6.32
N GLY A 256 18.18 -11.92 -5.27
CA GLY A 256 18.05 -13.27 -4.73
C GLY A 256 16.67 -13.54 -4.11
N VAL A 257 16.23 -14.81 -4.14
CA VAL A 257 14.94 -15.24 -3.58
C VAL A 257 14.97 -15.16 -2.05
N LYS A 258 13.88 -14.65 -1.46
CA LYS A 258 13.55 -14.71 -0.03
C LYS A 258 12.75 -15.98 0.25
N PRO A 259 13.34 -17.05 0.82
CA PRO A 259 12.64 -18.31 1.01
C PRO A 259 11.42 -18.15 1.94
N ASN A 260 10.33 -18.85 1.62
CA ASN A 260 9.08 -18.83 2.40
C ASN A 260 8.36 -17.47 2.51
N ALA A 261 8.75 -16.45 1.74
CA ALA A 261 8.05 -15.16 1.72
C ALA A 261 6.54 -15.31 1.38
N TRP A 262 6.18 -16.25 0.49
CA TRP A 262 4.78 -16.60 0.20
C TRP A 262 3.94 -17.00 1.42
N LYS A 263 4.54 -17.49 2.51
CA LYS A 263 3.80 -17.80 3.74
C LYS A 263 3.31 -16.54 4.45
N TYR A 264 4.04 -15.43 4.36
CA TYR A 264 3.56 -14.13 4.85
C TYR A 264 2.34 -13.66 4.07
N ARG A 265 2.37 -13.79 2.73
CA ARG A 265 1.19 -13.50 1.88
C ARG A 265 -0.02 -14.32 2.30
N ASP A 266 0.17 -15.63 2.52
CA ASP A 266 -0.92 -16.52 2.95
C ASP A 266 -1.43 -16.16 4.36
N TYR A 267 -0.54 -15.78 5.28
CA TYR A 267 -0.90 -15.25 6.60
C TYR A 267 -1.78 -14.00 6.49
N VAL A 268 -1.43 -13.06 5.61
CA VAL A 268 -2.23 -11.86 5.36
C VAL A 268 -3.61 -12.27 4.83
N ILE A 269 -3.67 -13.04 3.74
CA ILE A 269 -4.93 -13.51 3.13
C ILE A 269 -5.84 -14.20 4.18
N LYS A 270 -5.26 -15.09 4.99
CA LYS A 270 -5.99 -15.78 6.06
C LYS A 270 -6.48 -14.81 7.14
N SER A 271 -5.66 -13.86 7.57
CA SER A 271 -6.03 -12.87 8.59
C SER A 271 -7.23 -12.03 8.17
N PHE A 272 -7.31 -11.63 6.90
CA PHE A 272 -8.49 -10.95 6.36
C PHE A 272 -9.69 -11.90 6.30
N ASN A 273 -9.54 -13.11 5.75
CA ASN A 273 -10.64 -14.08 5.66
C ASN A 273 -11.28 -14.42 7.02
N ASP A 274 -10.46 -14.57 8.05
CA ASP A 274 -10.89 -14.85 9.43
C ASP A 274 -11.43 -13.62 10.17
N ASP A 275 -11.46 -12.45 9.51
CA ASP A 275 -11.82 -11.15 10.07
C ASP A 275 -11.04 -10.88 11.37
N LYS A 276 -9.72 -11.13 11.35
CA LYS A 276 -8.86 -10.88 12.50
C LYS A 276 -8.98 -9.41 12.91
N PRO A 277 -9.20 -9.12 14.21
CA PRO A 277 -9.19 -7.74 14.70
C PRO A 277 -7.93 -7.02 14.22
N TYR A 278 -8.08 -5.84 13.62
CA TYR A 278 -6.97 -5.13 13.02
C TYR A 278 -5.88 -4.77 14.04
N ASP A 279 -6.26 -4.45 15.28
CA ASP A 279 -5.32 -4.22 16.38
C ASP A 279 -4.46 -5.46 16.67
N GLN A 280 -5.07 -6.65 16.70
CA GLN A 280 -4.33 -7.91 16.83
C GLN A 280 -3.44 -8.18 15.62
N PHE A 281 -3.90 -7.90 14.41
CA PHE A 281 -3.10 -8.03 13.20
C PHE A 281 -1.86 -7.13 13.24
N VAL A 282 -1.99 -5.87 13.68
CA VAL A 282 -0.87 -4.94 13.88
C VAL A 282 0.12 -5.47 14.94
N ARG A 283 -0.38 -5.93 16.09
CA ARG A 283 0.46 -6.52 17.15
C ARG A 283 1.26 -7.72 16.66
N GLU A 284 0.66 -8.58 15.85
CA GLU A 284 1.34 -9.74 15.29
C GLU A 284 2.45 -9.34 14.30
N GLN A 285 2.20 -8.33 13.46
CA GLN A 285 3.19 -7.83 12.49
C GLN A 285 4.45 -7.31 13.18
N LEU A 286 4.27 -6.49 14.22
CA LEU A 286 5.35 -5.78 14.90
C LEU A 286 6.00 -6.60 16.03
N ALA A 287 5.20 -7.41 16.73
CA ALA A 287 5.59 -8.05 17.98
C ALA A 287 5.11 -9.51 18.10
N GLY A 288 4.82 -10.20 16.99
CA GLY A 288 4.26 -11.57 16.99
C GLY A 288 5.08 -12.62 17.74
N ASP A 289 6.39 -12.40 17.86
CA ASP A 289 7.35 -13.20 18.61
C ASP A 289 7.51 -12.76 20.09
N GLU A 290 6.97 -11.59 20.46
CA GLU A 290 6.93 -11.04 21.82
C GLU A 290 5.54 -11.12 22.47
N LEU A 291 4.55 -11.73 21.79
CA LEU A 291 3.22 -11.96 22.36
C LEU A 291 3.25 -13.05 23.43
N GLU A 292 2.32 -12.98 24.39
CA GLU A 292 2.17 -13.99 25.45
C GLU A 292 2.01 -15.41 24.88
N LYS A 293 1.27 -15.53 23.77
CA LYS A 293 1.07 -16.79 23.05
C LYS A 293 1.70 -16.72 21.67
N VAL A 294 2.96 -17.15 21.59
CA VAL A 294 3.68 -17.30 20.32
C VAL A 294 3.20 -18.55 19.58
N THR A 295 2.83 -18.39 18.31
CA THR A 295 2.42 -19.49 17.43
C THR A 295 3.14 -19.39 16.09
N THR A 296 3.08 -20.44 15.26
CA THR A 296 3.60 -20.37 13.88
C THR A 296 3.02 -19.18 13.10
N GLU A 297 1.76 -18.83 13.36
CA GLU A 297 1.07 -17.72 12.71
C GLU A 297 1.66 -16.37 13.13
N THR A 298 1.82 -16.14 14.43
CA THR A 298 2.40 -14.89 14.96
C THR A 298 3.87 -14.75 14.57
N LEU A 299 4.62 -15.85 14.52
CA LEU A 299 5.99 -15.87 14.01
C LEU A 299 6.06 -15.54 12.50
N THR A 300 5.10 -16.02 11.71
CA THR A 300 5.02 -15.71 10.27
C THR A 300 4.73 -14.23 10.04
N ALA A 301 3.93 -13.60 10.90
CA ALA A 301 3.62 -12.18 10.82
C ALA A 301 4.87 -11.28 10.97
N THR A 302 5.86 -11.70 11.77
CA THR A 302 7.17 -11.00 11.88
C THR A 302 7.98 -11.03 10.57
N GLY A 303 7.54 -11.78 9.56
CA GLY A 303 8.02 -11.68 8.19
C GLY A 303 7.95 -10.25 7.63
N TYR A 304 7.11 -9.38 8.21
CA TYR A 304 7.07 -7.92 7.98
C TYR A 304 8.46 -7.28 7.88
N TYR A 305 9.34 -7.56 8.84
CA TYR A 305 10.71 -7.02 8.91
C TYR A 305 11.65 -7.56 7.82
N ARG A 306 11.21 -8.58 7.07
CA ARG A 306 11.95 -9.26 6.03
C ARG A 306 11.27 -9.13 4.66
N LEU A 307 10.47 -8.08 4.44
CA LEU A 307 9.89 -7.79 3.10
C LEU A 307 10.69 -6.77 2.31
N GLY A 308 11.35 -5.83 3.00
CA GLY A 308 12.14 -4.76 2.39
C GLY A 308 13.27 -5.24 1.48
N VAL A 309 13.81 -4.29 0.72
CA VAL A 309 14.99 -4.51 -0.12
C VAL A 309 16.18 -4.95 0.73
N TRP A 310 17.05 -5.77 0.16
CA TRP A 310 18.22 -6.27 0.90
C TRP A 310 19.43 -6.43 -0.01
N ASP A 311 20.47 -5.66 0.27
CA ASP A 311 21.80 -5.83 -0.32
C ASP A 311 22.58 -6.90 0.47
N ASP A 312 22.88 -8.03 -0.17
CA ASP A 312 23.67 -9.11 0.42
C ASP A 312 25.19 -8.89 0.34
N GLU A 313 25.67 -7.83 -0.31
CA GLU A 313 27.08 -7.41 -0.36
C GLU A 313 27.26 -5.88 -0.24
N PRO A 314 26.78 -5.26 0.86
CA PRO A 314 26.87 -3.81 1.00
C PRO A 314 28.33 -3.37 1.13
N ALA A 315 28.67 -2.26 0.47
CA ALA A 315 29.99 -1.63 0.59
C ALA A 315 30.28 -1.16 2.02
N ASP A 316 29.25 -0.68 2.72
CA ASP A 316 29.29 -0.28 4.12
C ASP A 316 28.17 -0.99 4.89
N PRO A 317 28.49 -2.07 5.64
CA PRO A 317 27.50 -2.82 6.40
C PRO A 317 26.79 -2.02 7.50
N LEU A 318 27.44 -1.00 8.07
CA LEU A 318 26.82 -0.18 9.12
C LEU A 318 25.79 0.76 8.49
N GLN A 319 26.15 1.41 7.38
CA GLN A 319 25.21 2.22 6.60
C GLN A 319 24.00 1.40 6.16
N ALA A 320 24.23 0.22 5.58
CA ALA A 320 23.15 -0.67 5.15
C ALA A 320 22.23 -1.11 6.30
N ARG A 321 22.75 -1.29 7.52
CA ARG A 321 21.93 -1.57 8.71
C ARG A 321 20.96 -0.41 9.01
N PHE A 322 21.45 0.83 8.99
CA PHE A 322 20.61 2.00 9.25
C PHE A 322 19.65 2.32 8.12
N ASP A 323 20.00 2.02 6.86
CA ASP A 323 19.05 2.09 5.75
C ASP A 323 17.93 1.05 5.90
N GLY A 324 18.24 -0.15 6.42
CA GLY A 324 17.22 -1.13 6.79
C GLY A 324 16.29 -0.67 7.93
N PHE A 325 16.82 0.04 8.94
CA PHE A 325 16.00 0.65 9.97
C PHE A 325 15.12 1.77 9.43
N ASP A 326 15.66 2.61 8.56
CA ASP A 326 14.89 3.66 7.88
C ASP A 326 13.73 3.05 7.10
N ASP A 327 13.93 1.99 6.31
CA ASP A 327 12.86 1.27 5.61
C ASP A 327 11.76 0.79 6.58
N ILE A 328 12.13 0.17 7.71
CA ILE A 328 11.19 -0.30 8.74
C ILE A 328 10.39 0.87 9.34
N ILE A 329 11.06 1.97 9.72
CA ILE A 329 10.44 3.14 10.33
C ILE A 329 9.51 3.82 9.33
N THR A 330 9.97 4.05 8.10
CA THR A 330 9.19 4.60 6.97
C THR A 330 7.85 3.89 6.86
N THR A 331 7.93 2.56 6.76
CA THR A 331 6.76 1.71 6.54
C THR A 331 5.83 1.78 7.71
N THR A 332 6.38 1.66 8.91
CA THR A 332 5.56 1.60 10.11
C THR A 332 4.83 2.93 10.31
N SER A 333 5.54 4.05 10.17
CA SER A 333 4.95 5.39 10.31
C SER A 333 3.92 5.68 9.20
N GLN A 334 4.21 5.35 7.95
CA GLN A 334 3.28 5.63 6.84
C GLN A 334 2.06 4.70 6.84
N VAL A 335 2.27 3.41 7.08
CA VAL A 335 1.20 2.40 6.96
C VAL A 335 0.25 2.47 8.16
N PHE A 336 0.77 2.56 9.38
CA PHE A 336 -0.05 2.50 10.59
C PHE A 336 -0.41 3.88 11.16
N LEU A 337 0.45 4.88 11.00
CA LEU A 337 0.23 6.22 11.54
C LEU A 337 -0.10 7.25 10.46
N GLY A 338 0.07 6.94 9.17
CA GLY A 338 -0.13 7.93 8.10
C GLY A 338 0.84 9.10 8.22
N LEU A 339 2.08 8.89 8.68
CA LEU A 339 3.07 9.95 8.86
C LEU A 339 4.36 9.69 8.08
N THR A 340 4.86 10.73 7.43
CA THR A 340 6.16 10.73 6.74
C THR A 340 7.25 11.26 7.65
N VAL A 341 7.93 10.38 8.39
CA VAL A 341 8.96 10.78 9.37
C VAL A 341 10.37 10.85 8.78
N ASN A 342 10.56 10.44 7.53
CA ASN A 342 11.88 10.20 6.93
C ASN A 342 12.81 11.41 6.87
N CYS A 343 12.29 12.60 6.64
CA CYS A 343 13.14 13.80 6.63
C CYS A 343 13.80 14.03 8.00
N ALA A 344 13.13 13.61 9.08
CA ALA A 344 13.63 13.69 10.45
C ALA A 344 14.90 12.83 10.69
N ARG A 345 15.27 11.95 9.75
CA ARG A 345 16.51 11.17 9.83
C ARG A 345 17.75 12.04 9.86
N CYS A 346 17.80 13.09 9.05
CA CYS A 346 19.03 13.88 8.84
C CYS A 346 19.01 15.24 9.53
N HIS A 347 17.84 15.83 9.68
CA HIS A 347 17.59 17.14 10.29
C HIS A 347 16.16 17.15 10.84
N ASP A 348 15.74 18.15 11.59
CA ASP A 348 14.34 18.24 12.03
C ASP A 348 13.40 18.28 10.81
N HIS A 349 12.27 17.60 10.86
CA HIS A 349 11.38 17.53 9.71
C HIS A 349 10.99 18.94 9.22
N LYS A 350 11.07 19.15 7.90
CA LYS A 350 11.01 20.49 7.30
C LYS A 350 9.70 21.25 7.58
N ILE A 351 8.60 20.52 7.74
CA ILE A 351 7.24 21.07 7.77
C ILE A 351 6.48 20.58 8.99
N ASP A 352 6.24 19.27 9.10
CA ASP A 352 5.70 18.67 10.33
C ASP A 352 6.66 18.86 11.52
N PRO A 353 6.16 19.17 12.74
CA PRO A 353 6.98 19.43 13.91
C PRO A 353 7.45 18.10 14.52
N ILE A 354 8.29 17.40 13.77
CA ILE A 354 8.88 16.11 14.13
C ILE A 354 10.39 16.35 14.24
N PRO A 355 10.92 16.54 15.47
CA PRO A 355 12.35 16.71 15.65
C PRO A 355 13.09 15.42 15.31
N GLN A 356 14.38 15.54 15.02
CA GLN A 356 15.25 14.40 14.72
C GLN A 356 15.26 13.38 15.88
N THR A 357 15.13 13.85 17.13
CA THR A 357 15.03 12.98 18.32
C THR A 357 13.84 12.03 18.27
N ASP A 358 12.72 12.42 17.66
CA ASP A 358 11.53 11.57 17.54
C ASP A 358 11.78 10.41 16.57
N TYR A 359 12.48 10.67 15.46
CA TYR A 359 12.88 9.63 14.51
C TYR A 359 13.78 8.59 15.18
N TYR A 360 14.80 9.03 15.92
CA TYR A 360 15.71 8.11 16.61
C TYR A 360 15.07 7.45 17.83
N GLY A 361 14.09 8.10 18.47
CA GLY A 361 13.25 7.49 19.49
C GLY A 361 12.42 6.34 18.95
N MET A 362 11.84 6.52 17.75
CA MET A 362 11.19 5.43 17.02
C MET A 362 12.17 4.32 16.63
N LEU A 363 13.36 4.68 16.11
CA LEU A 363 14.40 3.72 15.74
C LEU A 363 14.80 2.84 16.93
N ALA A 364 14.89 3.42 18.13
CA ALA A 364 15.29 2.72 19.34
C ALA A 364 14.33 1.58 19.73
N PHE A 365 13.05 1.61 19.30
CA PHE A 365 12.14 0.48 19.47
C PHE A 365 12.50 -0.74 18.62
N PHE A 366 13.16 -0.55 17.47
CA PHE A 366 13.54 -1.61 16.54
C PHE A 366 15.00 -2.03 16.67
N ALA A 367 15.75 -1.47 17.62
CA ALA A 367 17.18 -1.72 17.76
C ALA A 367 17.53 -3.20 18.02
N ASP A 368 16.57 -4.01 18.50
CA ASP A 368 16.67 -5.45 18.73
C ASP A 368 16.54 -6.31 17.45
N VAL A 369 16.10 -5.71 16.34
CA VAL A 369 15.97 -6.37 15.04
C VAL A 369 17.35 -6.66 14.48
N THR A 370 17.65 -7.94 14.27
CA THR A 370 18.94 -8.34 13.71
C THR A 370 19.03 -8.04 12.22
N PRO A 371 20.24 -7.71 11.71
CA PRO A 371 20.47 -7.61 10.28
C PRO A 371 20.08 -8.88 9.54
N TRP A 372 19.86 -8.76 8.24
CA TRP A 372 19.74 -9.91 7.35
C TRP A 372 20.96 -10.84 7.46
N GLY A 373 20.80 -12.13 7.14
CA GLY A 373 21.91 -13.09 7.12
C GLY A 373 23.05 -12.63 6.21
N VAL A 374 24.31 -12.96 6.54
CA VAL A 374 25.49 -12.52 5.77
C VAL A 374 25.80 -13.50 4.64
N ARG A 375 26.30 -13.00 3.51
CA ARG A 375 26.78 -13.83 2.38
C ARG A 375 27.77 -14.90 2.84
N GLY A 376 27.58 -16.12 2.35
CA GLY A 376 28.44 -17.28 2.66
C GLY A 376 28.10 -17.97 3.99
N GLN A 377 27.22 -17.39 4.80
CA GLN A 377 26.58 -18.08 5.93
C GLN A 377 25.24 -18.68 5.49
N ASP A 378 24.72 -19.59 6.30
CA ASP A 378 23.41 -20.17 6.06
C ASP A 378 22.33 -19.07 6.17
N PRO A 379 21.64 -18.70 5.07
CA PRO A 379 20.67 -17.60 5.07
C PRO A 379 19.48 -17.86 6.00
N ARG A 380 19.34 -19.09 6.53
CA ARG A 380 18.35 -19.43 7.55
C ARG A 380 18.60 -18.74 8.89
N ILE A 381 19.85 -18.40 9.22
CA ILE A 381 20.25 -18.07 10.60
C ILE A 381 19.47 -16.87 11.19
N ASN A 382 19.27 -15.80 10.42
CA ASN A 382 18.57 -14.59 10.92
C ASN A 382 17.16 -14.41 10.36
N ASN A 383 16.83 -15.13 9.27
CA ASN A 383 15.66 -14.82 8.44
C ASN A 383 14.64 -15.96 8.39
N GLN A 384 14.97 -17.15 8.89
CA GLN A 384 14.10 -18.33 8.79
C GLN A 384 13.93 -19.00 10.15
N ILE A 385 12.70 -18.99 10.64
CA ILE A 385 12.33 -19.59 11.92
C ILE A 385 11.92 -21.04 11.67
N ASP A 386 12.55 -21.99 12.36
CA ASP A 386 12.11 -23.38 12.36
C ASP A 386 10.86 -23.52 13.21
N VAL A 387 9.75 -23.89 12.58
CA VAL A 387 8.43 -24.08 13.20
C VAL A 387 8.00 -25.54 13.16
N SER A 388 8.93 -26.44 12.92
CA SER A 388 8.68 -27.88 12.96
C SER A 388 8.20 -28.31 14.35
N SER A 389 7.36 -29.35 14.41
CA SER A 389 6.94 -29.90 15.69
C SER A 389 8.13 -30.43 16.49
N GLU A 390 8.02 -30.46 17.82
CA GLU A 390 9.07 -30.99 18.70
C GLU A 390 9.41 -32.45 18.38
N GLU A 391 8.41 -33.22 17.90
CA GLU A 391 8.62 -34.58 17.41
C GLU A 391 9.55 -34.61 16.19
N VAL A 392 9.27 -33.79 15.16
CA VAL A 392 10.11 -33.71 13.97
C VAL A 392 11.52 -33.24 14.34
N ASN A 393 11.64 -32.23 15.21
CA ASN A 393 12.93 -31.74 15.70
C ASN A 393 13.71 -32.83 16.45
N ARG A 394 13.04 -33.61 17.30
CA ARG A 394 13.64 -34.77 17.98
C ARG A 394 14.13 -35.82 16.97
N LEU A 395 13.33 -36.18 15.97
CA LEU A 395 13.72 -37.15 14.94
C LEU A 395 14.98 -36.70 14.18
N TYR A 396 15.04 -35.41 13.80
CA TYR A 396 16.25 -34.87 13.18
C TYR A 396 17.44 -34.88 14.13
N ARG A 397 17.31 -34.45 15.40
CA ARG A 397 18.41 -34.48 16.38
C ARG A 397 18.95 -35.90 16.60
N GLU A 398 18.06 -36.89 16.71
CA GLU A 398 18.44 -38.30 16.85
C GLU A 398 19.14 -38.82 15.60
N ASN A 399 18.62 -38.51 14.41
CA ASN A 399 19.24 -38.86 13.14
C ASN A 399 20.63 -38.21 13.01
N ASP A 400 20.76 -36.92 13.31
CA ASP A 400 22.01 -36.18 13.22
C ASP A 400 23.04 -36.72 14.21
N ALA A 401 22.64 -37.04 15.44
CA ALA A 401 23.50 -37.69 16.44
C ALA A 401 23.96 -39.08 15.97
N LYS A 402 23.07 -39.90 15.40
CA LYS A 402 23.41 -41.21 14.82
C LYS A 402 24.40 -41.06 13.67
N GLN A 403 24.15 -40.13 12.76
CA GLN A 403 25.05 -39.85 11.64
C GLN A 403 26.41 -39.34 12.12
N ALA A 404 26.46 -38.42 13.09
CA ALA A 404 27.68 -37.90 13.66
C ALA A 404 28.51 -39.00 14.34
N SER A 405 27.86 -39.86 15.14
CA SER A 405 28.51 -41.01 15.79
C SER A 405 29.10 -41.99 14.76
N LEU A 406 28.34 -42.33 13.72
CA LEU A 406 28.81 -43.22 12.65
C LEU A 406 29.95 -42.58 11.84
N LYS A 407 29.84 -41.29 11.49
CA LYS A 407 30.89 -40.54 10.79
C LYS A 407 32.17 -40.46 11.62
N ALA A 408 32.08 -40.25 12.93
CA ALA A 408 33.24 -40.24 13.83
C ALA A 408 33.96 -41.59 13.85
N LYS A 409 33.22 -42.71 13.98
CA LYS A 409 33.79 -44.06 13.92
C LYS A 409 34.42 -44.38 12.56
N ILE A 410 33.76 -43.98 11.47
CA ILE A 410 34.31 -44.10 10.11
C ILE A 410 35.60 -43.30 9.99
N HIS A 411 35.60 -42.06 10.49
CA HIS A 411 36.76 -41.17 10.44
C HIS A 411 37.95 -41.74 11.22
N GLU A 412 37.72 -42.32 12.41
CA GLU A 412 38.76 -42.98 13.19
C GLU A 412 39.45 -44.10 12.38
N ILE A 413 38.67 -44.97 11.73
CA ILE A 413 39.21 -46.04 10.89
C ILE A 413 39.95 -45.48 9.67
N GLU A 414 39.43 -44.41 9.05
CA GLU A 414 40.09 -43.72 7.94
C GLU A 414 41.45 -43.16 8.38
N GLN A 415 41.53 -42.48 9.53
CA GLN A 415 42.77 -41.91 10.04
C GLN A 415 43.81 -42.99 10.37
N ALA A 416 43.39 -44.10 10.98
CA ALA A 416 44.28 -45.25 11.24
C ALA A 416 44.85 -45.86 9.95
N GLY A 417 44.10 -45.79 8.85
CA GLY A 417 44.55 -46.20 7.52
C GLY A 417 45.45 -45.16 6.84
N ILE A 418 45.09 -43.88 6.91
CA ILE A 418 45.84 -42.74 6.36
C ILE A 418 47.25 -42.68 6.95
N ALA A 419 47.39 -42.87 8.27
CA ALA A 419 48.69 -42.88 8.95
C ALA A 419 49.69 -43.92 8.40
N LYS A 420 49.21 -44.95 7.67
CA LYS A 420 50.01 -46.01 7.04
C LYS A 420 50.23 -45.80 5.53
N MET A 421 49.73 -44.70 4.97
CA MET A 421 49.89 -44.31 3.56
C MET A 421 51.18 -43.53 3.33
N SER A 422 51.52 -43.27 2.05
CA SER A 422 52.68 -42.47 1.69
C SER A 422 52.49 -41.00 2.07
N GLY A 423 53.57 -40.25 2.31
CA GLY A 423 53.50 -38.81 2.63
C GLY A 423 52.76 -37.95 1.59
N PRO A 424 52.86 -38.23 0.27
CA PRO A 424 51.98 -37.59 -0.73
C PRO A 424 50.49 -37.92 -0.57
N ASP A 425 50.14 -39.18 -0.29
CA ASP A 425 48.75 -39.60 -0.12
C ASP A 425 48.12 -39.00 1.14
N GLN A 426 48.87 -38.92 2.24
CA GLN A 426 48.42 -38.28 3.49
C GLN A 426 48.06 -36.81 3.25
N ARG A 427 48.96 -36.04 2.62
CA ARG A 427 48.70 -34.63 2.25
C ARG A 427 47.50 -34.48 1.32
N ALA A 428 47.30 -35.41 0.39
CA ALA A 428 46.13 -35.41 -0.48
C ALA A 428 44.80 -35.69 0.28
N THR A 429 44.84 -36.30 1.47
CA THR A 429 43.64 -36.47 2.33
C THR A 429 43.29 -35.26 3.20
N GLU A 430 44.23 -34.31 3.34
CA GLU A 430 44.05 -33.01 4.00
C GLU A 430 43.54 -31.93 3.02
N GLY A 431 43.61 -32.21 1.71
CA GLY A 431 43.09 -31.35 0.65
C GLY A 431 41.56 -31.41 0.48
N ASN A 432 41.08 -31.10 -0.72
CA ASN A 432 39.65 -31.06 -0.99
C ASN A 432 38.98 -32.46 -0.88
N GLN A 433 37.65 -32.47 -0.74
CA GLN A 433 36.87 -33.70 -0.53
C GLN A 433 37.01 -34.72 -1.67
N LYS A 434 37.23 -34.27 -2.92
CA LYS A 434 37.39 -35.17 -4.08
C LYS A 434 38.72 -35.90 -4.02
N ASP A 435 39.81 -35.20 -3.69
CA ASP A 435 41.14 -35.78 -3.54
C ASP A 435 41.21 -36.75 -2.37
N ARG A 436 40.64 -36.35 -1.22
CA ARG A 436 40.48 -37.22 -0.06
C ARG A 436 39.75 -38.51 -0.42
N LYS A 437 38.60 -38.40 -1.11
CA LYS A 437 37.83 -39.57 -1.55
C LYS A 437 38.63 -40.47 -2.49
N ARG A 438 39.31 -39.91 -3.48
CA ARG A 438 40.13 -40.66 -4.45
C ARG A 438 41.23 -41.47 -3.75
N VAL A 439 41.93 -40.87 -2.80
CA VAL A 439 43.00 -41.55 -2.04
C VAL A 439 42.44 -42.67 -1.17
N LEU A 440 41.36 -42.41 -0.45
CA LEU A 440 40.70 -43.41 0.39
C LEU A 440 40.19 -44.60 -0.44
N ASP A 441 39.53 -44.35 -1.57
CA ASP A 441 39.00 -45.42 -2.42
C ASP A 441 40.12 -46.31 -3.01
N LYS A 442 41.29 -45.72 -3.32
CA LYS A 442 42.43 -46.44 -3.92
C LYS A 442 43.30 -47.17 -2.91
N HIS A 443 43.53 -46.59 -1.73
CA HIS A 443 44.59 -47.04 -0.82
C HIS A 443 44.10 -47.55 0.53
N LEU A 444 42.89 -47.20 0.99
CA LEU A 444 42.46 -47.52 2.35
C LEU A 444 42.37 -49.04 2.61
N ARG A 445 41.89 -49.82 1.62
CA ARG A 445 41.74 -51.28 1.75
C ARG A 445 43.04 -51.99 2.09
N SER A 446 44.13 -51.62 1.41
CA SER A 446 45.43 -52.29 1.54
C SER A 446 46.18 -51.91 2.83
N LYS A 447 45.70 -50.88 3.55
CA LYS A 447 46.31 -50.37 4.79
C LYS A 447 45.58 -50.80 6.06
N LEU A 448 44.46 -51.50 5.94
CA LEU A 448 43.64 -51.96 7.05
C LEU A 448 43.63 -53.49 7.16
N ALA A 449 43.63 -54.00 8.39
CA ALA A 449 43.40 -55.43 8.67
C ALA A 449 42.00 -55.85 8.21
N ASN A 450 41.81 -57.13 7.89
CA ASN A 450 40.54 -57.65 7.35
C ASN A 450 39.34 -57.40 8.27
N GLU A 451 39.51 -57.50 9.58
CA GLU A 451 38.44 -57.22 10.56
C GLU A 451 38.04 -55.75 10.55
N ARG A 452 39.01 -54.84 10.62
CA ARG A 452 38.78 -53.38 10.56
C ARG A 452 38.18 -52.93 9.23
N TRP A 453 38.53 -53.59 8.12
CA TRP A 453 37.89 -53.34 6.83
C TRP A 453 36.41 -53.76 6.80
N LYS A 454 36.08 -54.93 7.38
CA LYS A 454 34.68 -55.37 7.52
C LYS A 454 33.88 -54.42 8.40
N GLU A 455 34.48 -53.95 9.50
CA GLU A 455 33.89 -52.92 10.38
C GLU A 455 33.60 -51.62 9.61
N TYR A 456 34.58 -51.11 8.86
CA TYR A 456 34.42 -49.93 8.00
C TYR A 456 33.27 -50.07 6.99
N GLN A 457 33.19 -51.21 6.30
CA GLN A 457 32.10 -51.48 5.35
C GLN A 457 30.74 -51.54 6.05
N SER A 458 30.68 -52.16 7.24
CA SER A 458 29.47 -52.22 8.06
C SER A 458 29.01 -50.82 8.48
N LEU A 459 29.92 -49.98 8.99
CA LEU A 459 29.62 -48.60 9.39
C LEU A 459 29.16 -47.75 8.22
N LYS A 460 29.79 -47.86 7.03
CA LYS A 460 29.31 -47.17 5.82
C LYS A 460 27.91 -47.64 5.41
N LYS A 461 27.61 -48.93 5.51
CA LYS A 461 26.27 -49.47 5.24
C LYS A 461 25.24 -48.93 6.24
N GLN A 462 25.59 -48.88 7.53
CA GLN A 462 24.75 -48.31 8.58
C GLN A 462 24.51 -46.81 8.36
N LEU A 463 25.55 -46.04 8.02
CA LEU A 463 25.41 -44.61 7.72
C LEU A 463 24.48 -44.38 6.53
N LYS A 464 24.63 -45.17 5.45
CA LYS A 464 23.72 -45.11 4.31
C LYS A 464 22.29 -45.46 4.70
N ALA A 465 22.09 -46.51 5.50
CA ALA A 465 20.76 -46.89 5.98
C ALA A 465 20.10 -45.78 6.82
N VAL A 466 20.86 -45.15 7.73
CA VAL A 466 20.38 -43.99 8.51
C VAL A 466 20.04 -42.81 7.60
N GLN A 467 20.86 -42.53 6.58
CA GLN A 467 20.58 -41.47 5.60
C GLN A 467 19.34 -41.75 4.73
N GLU A 468 19.05 -43.02 4.42
CA GLU A 468 17.81 -43.40 3.72
C GLU A 468 16.59 -43.25 4.63
N LEU A 469 16.67 -43.74 5.88
CA LEU A 469 15.60 -43.53 6.87
C LEU A 469 15.35 -42.05 7.17
N ALA A 470 16.38 -41.20 7.08
CA ALA A 470 16.24 -39.76 7.24
C ALA A 470 15.31 -39.12 6.17
N LYS A 471 15.14 -39.76 5.00
CA LYS A 471 14.20 -39.29 3.96
C LYS A 471 12.74 -39.54 4.32
N GLU A 472 12.48 -40.47 5.26
CA GLU A 472 11.15 -40.75 5.77
C GLU A 472 10.74 -39.78 6.89
N ILE A 473 11.70 -39.02 7.45
CA ILE A 473 11.40 -37.96 8.43
C ILE A 473 10.65 -36.84 7.69
N PRO A 474 9.49 -36.38 8.21
CA PRO A 474 8.77 -35.26 7.62
C PRO A 474 9.69 -34.04 7.43
N PRO A 475 9.60 -33.32 6.29
CA PRO A 475 10.47 -32.18 6.04
C PRO A 475 10.27 -31.11 7.10
N ARG A 476 11.38 -30.50 7.56
CA ARG A 476 11.31 -29.34 8.45
C ARG A 476 10.46 -28.25 7.83
N GLN A 477 9.68 -27.60 8.67
CA GLN A 477 8.89 -26.43 8.29
C GLN A 477 9.59 -25.17 8.79
N SER A 478 9.74 -24.19 7.90
CA SER A 478 10.24 -22.87 8.30
C SER A 478 9.36 -21.75 7.77
N VAL A 479 9.40 -20.61 8.46
CA VAL A 479 8.71 -19.38 8.06
C VAL A 479 9.75 -18.25 7.99
N MET A 480 9.51 -17.27 7.12
CA MET A 480 10.33 -16.07 7.09
C MET A 480 9.93 -15.16 8.25
N GLY A 481 10.91 -14.67 9.01
CA GLY A 481 10.66 -13.84 10.19
C GLY A 481 11.95 -13.50 10.93
N LEU A 482 11.83 -13.01 12.16
CA LEU A 482 12.97 -12.70 13.04
C LEU A 482 13.45 -13.96 13.78
N ALA A 483 14.38 -14.70 13.16
CA ALA A 483 14.90 -15.96 13.74
C ALA A 483 15.90 -15.74 14.89
N ARG A 484 16.55 -14.57 14.90
CA ARG A 484 17.44 -14.13 15.97
C ARG A 484 17.14 -12.68 16.31
N LEU A 485 17.23 -12.38 17.59
CA LEU A 485 16.97 -11.08 18.18
C LEU A 485 18.10 -10.76 19.15
N ASP A 486 18.27 -9.47 19.43
CA ASP A 486 19.15 -9.01 20.50
C ASP A 486 18.32 -8.62 21.72
N ALA A 487 18.46 -9.38 22.81
CA ALA A 487 17.78 -9.06 24.07
C ALA A 487 18.35 -7.80 24.74
N HIS A 488 19.57 -7.41 24.39
CA HIS A 488 20.27 -6.26 24.98
C HIS A 488 20.83 -5.37 23.85
N PRO A 489 19.95 -4.75 23.03
CA PRO A 489 20.38 -4.00 21.87
C PRO A 489 21.29 -2.83 22.24
N GLU A 490 22.23 -2.53 21.35
CA GLU A 490 23.15 -1.39 21.49
C GLU A 490 22.38 -0.08 21.72
N GLN A 491 23.01 0.83 22.48
CA GLN A 491 22.48 2.17 22.72
C GLN A 491 22.23 2.88 21.38
N THR A 492 21.03 3.40 21.20
CA THR A 492 20.70 4.22 20.03
C THR A 492 21.19 5.65 20.26
N PHE A 493 21.65 6.29 19.19
CA PHE A 493 22.11 7.68 19.18
C PHE A 493 21.43 8.45 18.06
N VAL A 494 21.22 9.74 18.26
CA VAL A 494 20.98 10.67 17.16
C VAL A 494 22.21 10.69 16.27
N LEU A 495 22.02 10.58 14.95
CA LEU A 495 23.15 10.59 14.01
C LEU A 495 23.25 11.95 13.33
N PHE A 496 24.43 12.54 13.36
CA PHE A 496 24.67 13.82 12.71
C PHE A 496 24.44 13.70 11.20
N ARG A 497 23.45 14.42 10.67
CA ARG A 497 23.01 14.33 9.26
C ARG A 497 22.68 12.90 8.81
N GLY A 498 22.21 12.06 9.72
CA GLY A 498 21.84 10.67 9.42
C GLY A 498 23.02 9.72 9.20
N ASN A 499 24.27 10.16 9.44
CA ASN A 499 25.48 9.36 9.21
C ASN A 499 25.78 8.42 10.39
N PRO A 500 25.70 7.09 10.20
CA PRO A 500 25.96 6.10 11.27
C PRO A 500 27.36 6.15 11.87
N HIS A 501 28.33 6.69 11.13
CA HIS A 501 29.71 6.88 11.61
C HIS A 501 29.90 8.17 12.41
N SER A 502 28.84 8.93 12.66
CA SER A 502 28.87 10.19 13.40
C SER A 502 27.74 10.25 14.44
N PRO A 503 27.76 9.36 15.46
CA PRO A 503 26.79 9.41 16.55
C PRO A 503 26.99 10.68 17.39
N ALA A 504 25.88 11.27 17.79
CA ALA A 504 25.80 12.44 18.66
C ALA A 504 25.21 12.03 20.01
N ASP A 505 24.05 12.58 20.38
CA ASP A 505 23.44 12.36 21.68
C ASP A 505 22.74 10.99 21.79
N PRO A 506 22.81 10.32 22.96
CA PRO A 506 22.10 9.07 23.17
C PRO A 506 20.58 9.31 23.15
N GLN A 507 19.86 8.40 22.50
CA GLN A 507 18.41 8.45 22.36
C GLN A 507 17.78 7.17 22.94
N ALA A 508 16.82 7.34 23.85
CA ALA A 508 16.00 6.25 24.37
C ALA A 508 14.75 6.05 23.49
N PRO A 509 14.07 4.88 23.58
CA PRO A 509 12.76 4.71 22.95
C PRO A 509 11.80 5.80 23.40
N SER A 510 11.16 6.47 22.44
CA SER A 510 10.15 7.49 22.68
C SER A 510 9.17 7.55 21.53
N TYR A 511 7.91 7.81 21.83
CA TYR A 511 6.90 8.07 20.81
C TYR A 511 7.15 9.42 20.13
N PRO A 512 6.64 9.64 18.91
CA PRO A 512 6.62 10.97 18.31
C PRO A 512 5.89 11.94 19.23
N THR A 513 6.59 12.98 19.68
CA THR A 513 6.12 13.97 20.68
C THR A 513 4.91 14.78 20.21
N ILE A 514 4.69 14.82 18.89
CA ILE A 514 3.51 15.40 18.24
C ILE A 514 2.23 14.60 18.52
N LEU A 515 2.35 13.28 18.72
CA LEU A 515 1.24 12.38 19.02
C LEU A 515 1.11 12.11 20.52
N ASP A 516 2.22 11.82 21.17
CA ASP A 516 2.24 11.46 22.59
C ASP A 516 3.57 11.88 23.23
N LYS A 517 3.47 12.55 24.38
CA LYS A 517 4.62 13.01 25.18
C LYS A 517 4.92 12.10 26.37
N THR A 518 4.16 11.01 26.54
CA THR A 518 4.43 10.02 27.57
C THR A 518 5.77 9.32 27.30
N ILE A 519 6.48 8.98 28.37
CA ILE A 519 7.70 8.21 28.30
C ILE A 519 7.30 6.74 28.32
N PRO A 520 7.66 5.93 27.31
CA PRO A 520 7.29 4.52 27.28
C PRO A 520 7.97 3.74 28.41
N GLU A 521 7.21 2.91 29.11
CA GLU A 521 7.76 1.97 30.08
C GLU A 521 8.32 0.74 29.34
N ILE A 522 9.65 0.65 29.27
CA ILE A 522 10.33 -0.46 28.60
C ILE A 522 10.60 -1.59 29.61
N PRO A 523 10.17 -2.84 29.33
CA PRO A 523 10.44 -3.96 30.21
C PRO A 523 11.96 -4.23 30.29
N VAL A 524 12.42 -4.60 31.48
CA VAL A 524 13.82 -5.03 31.67
C VAL A 524 13.93 -6.48 31.21
N ALA A 525 14.74 -6.72 30.18
CA ALA A 525 15.06 -8.05 29.71
C ALA A 525 15.88 -8.81 30.78
N ASP A 526 15.45 -10.01 31.13
CA ASP A 526 16.24 -10.92 31.97
C ASP A 526 17.28 -11.70 31.14
N GLU A 527 18.17 -12.45 31.80
CA GLU A 527 19.22 -13.23 31.12
C GLU A 527 18.68 -14.31 30.17
N SER A 528 17.42 -14.73 30.34
CA SER A 528 16.74 -15.73 29.51
C SER A 528 15.89 -15.13 28.39
N ALA A 529 15.72 -13.81 28.38
CA ALA A 529 14.94 -13.09 27.40
C ALA A 529 15.55 -13.27 26.00
N LYS A 530 14.67 -13.47 25.01
CA LYS A 530 15.07 -13.59 23.60
C LYS A 530 15.07 -12.25 22.88
N SER A 531 14.33 -11.27 23.38
CA SER A 531 14.20 -9.94 22.80
C SER A 531 14.12 -8.89 23.91
N ALA A 532 14.23 -7.61 23.53
CA ALA A 532 14.17 -6.48 24.45
C ALA A 532 12.74 -6.11 24.89
N GLY A 533 11.70 -6.68 24.25
CA GLY A 533 10.29 -6.36 24.53
C GLY A 533 9.85 -4.96 24.06
N ARG A 534 10.72 -4.22 23.36
CA ARG A 534 10.47 -2.84 22.91
C ARG A 534 9.41 -2.79 21.82
N ARG A 535 9.41 -3.75 20.90
CA ARG A 535 8.47 -3.77 19.77
C ARG A 535 7.05 -4.00 20.25
N ARG A 536 6.85 -4.80 21.30
CA ARG A 536 5.54 -4.97 21.93
C ARG A 536 4.98 -3.65 22.49
N VAL A 537 5.81 -2.87 23.19
CA VAL A 537 5.41 -1.55 23.73
C VAL A 537 4.96 -0.63 22.60
N LEU A 538 5.74 -0.54 21.51
CA LEU A 538 5.36 0.26 20.35
C LEU A 538 4.07 -0.26 19.69
N ALA A 539 3.93 -1.57 19.53
CA ALA A 539 2.77 -2.17 18.89
C ALA A 539 1.49 -1.92 19.67
N ASP A 540 1.53 -2.00 21.00
CA ASP A 540 0.39 -1.69 21.86
C ASP A 540 0.02 -0.20 21.80
N TRP A 541 1.00 0.70 21.75
CA TRP A 541 0.75 2.15 21.59
C TRP A 541 0.16 2.51 20.22
N ILE A 542 0.60 1.86 19.13
CA ILE A 542 0.06 2.10 17.79
C ILE A 542 -1.45 1.81 17.75
N VAL A 543 -1.89 0.75 18.42
CA VAL A 543 -3.30 0.32 18.40
C VAL A 543 -4.10 0.77 19.62
N ASP A 544 -3.52 1.63 20.45
CA ASP A 544 -4.20 2.19 21.60
C ASP A 544 -5.44 2.98 21.10
N PRO A 545 -6.64 2.79 21.68
CA PRO A 545 -7.82 3.56 21.31
C PRO A 545 -7.66 5.09 21.42
N GLU A 546 -6.75 5.55 22.27
CA GLU A 546 -6.42 6.97 22.43
C GLU A 546 -5.37 7.45 21.40
N ASN A 547 -4.79 6.52 20.61
CA ASN A 547 -3.96 6.88 19.47
C ASN A 547 -4.82 7.39 18.32
N ASN A 548 -4.67 8.68 18.03
CA ASN A 548 -5.52 9.43 17.10
C ASN A 548 -5.31 9.10 15.61
N MET A 549 -4.29 8.32 15.27
CA MET A 549 -3.90 8.09 13.87
C MET A 549 -4.37 6.75 13.34
N THR A 550 -4.11 5.65 14.04
CA THR A 550 -4.25 4.31 13.46
C THR A 550 -5.67 3.97 13.06
N ALA A 551 -6.66 4.32 13.89
CA ALA A 551 -8.07 4.12 13.54
C ALA A 551 -8.49 5.00 12.35
N ARG A 552 -8.09 6.28 12.30
CA ARG A 552 -8.38 7.18 11.17
C ARG A 552 -7.75 6.68 9.88
N VAL A 553 -6.49 6.27 9.92
CA VAL A 553 -5.75 5.76 8.75
C VAL A 553 -6.42 4.51 8.20
N MET A 554 -6.74 3.54 9.07
CA MET A 554 -7.38 2.32 8.60
C MET A 554 -8.81 2.58 8.08
N ALA A 555 -9.60 3.41 8.76
CA ALA A 555 -10.93 3.82 8.29
C ALA A 555 -10.85 4.53 6.91
N ASN A 556 -9.88 5.43 6.73
CA ASN A 556 -9.64 6.10 5.46
C ASN A 556 -9.25 5.13 4.35
N ARG A 557 -8.43 4.11 4.65
CA ARG A 557 -8.05 3.07 3.68
C ARG A 557 -9.23 2.19 3.28
N LEU A 558 -10.07 1.79 4.23
CA LEU A 558 -11.31 1.04 3.93
C LEU A 558 -12.22 1.84 2.99
N TRP A 559 -12.39 3.14 3.27
CA TRP A 559 -13.10 4.05 2.38
C TRP A 559 -12.44 4.13 1.01
N GLN A 560 -11.13 4.35 0.97
CA GLN A 560 -10.34 4.48 -0.26
C GLN A 560 -10.49 3.28 -1.19
N PHE A 561 -10.43 2.06 -0.66
CA PHE A 561 -10.49 0.88 -1.51
C PHE A 561 -11.88 0.63 -2.11
N HIS A 562 -12.95 1.13 -1.47
CA HIS A 562 -14.32 1.09 -2.00
C HIS A 562 -14.60 2.23 -2.99
N PHE A 563 -14.14 3.45 -2.71
CA PHE A 563 -14.44 4.65 -3.51
C PHE A 563 -13.36 5.03 -4.51
N GLY A 564 -12.24 4.30 -4.54
CA GLY A 564 -11.07 4.61 -5.35
C GLY A 564 -10.18 5.74 -4.79
N ARG A 565 -10.65 6.48 -3.78
CA ARG A 565 -9.90 7.55 -3.08
C ARG A 565 -10.35 7.67 -1.63
N GLY A 566 -9.44 8.04 -0.73
CA GLY A 566 -9.76 8.27 0.68
C GLY A 566 -10.55 9.57 0.93
N ILE A 567 -11.14 9.68 2.13
CA ILE A 567 -11.64 10.96 2.66
C ILE A 567 -10.48 11.96 2.76
N VAL A 568 -9.33 11.47 3.22
CA VAL A 568 -7.99 12.05 3.10
C VAL A 568 -7.35 11.39 1.89
N ARG A 569 -7.06 12.16 0.83
CA ARG A 569 -6.52 11.60 -0.42
C ARG A 569 -5.10 11.04 -0.26
N SER A 570 -4.28 11.63 0.63
CA SER A 570 -2.91 11.19 0.92
C SER A 570 -2.88 10.15 2.05
N SER A 571 -3.17 8.90 1.72
CA SER A 571 -3.35 7.84 2.74
C SER A 571 -2.11 7.48 3.55
N ASN A 572 -0.89 7.75 3.07
CA ASN A 572 0.35 7.58 3.87
C ASN A 572 0.83 8.89 4.50
N ASN A 573 0.15 10.02 4.28
CA ASN A 573 0.55 11.32 4.81
C ASN A 573 -0.66 12.17 5.25
N PHE A 574 -0.94 12.13 6.55
CA PHE A 574 -1.94 12.93 7.24
C PHE A 574 -1.31 14.19 7.88
N GLY A 575 0.02 14.35 7.76
CA GLY A 575 0.71 15.55 8.21
C GLY A 575 0.35 16.77 7.36
N GLN A 576 1.04 17.87 7.60
CA GLN A 576 0.81 19.17 6.97
C GLN A 576 1.03 19.18 5.45
N LEU A 577 1.85 18.25 4.94
CA LEU A 577 2.03 18.06 3.50
C LEU A 577 0.92 17.20 2.86
N GLY A 578 0.09 16.57 3.68
CA GLY A 578 -1.07 15.80 3.25
C GLY A 578 -2.21 16.68 2.74
N VAL A 579 -3.15 16.04 2.05
CA VAL A 579 -4.41 16.68 1.64
C VAL A 579 -5.40 16.59 2.80
N PRO A 580 -6.01 17.70 3.28
CA PRO A 580 -6.99 17.67 4.35
C PRO A 580 -8.19 16.75 4.05
N PRO A 581 -8.87 16.21 5.08
CA PRO A 581 -10.05 15.39 4.91
C PRO A 581 -11.20 16.20 4.28
N THR A 582 -11.87 15.63 3.30
CA THR A 582 -13.11 16.20 2.74
C THR A 582 -14.26 16.20 3.76
N HIS A 583 -14.31 15.16 4.61
CA HIS A 583 -15.34 14.97 5.63
C HIS A 583 -14.70 14.60 6.99
N PRO A 584 -14.14 15.59 7.73
CA PRO A 584 -13.41 15.32 8.97
C PRO A 584 -14.27 14.64 10.05
N GLU A 585 -15.54 15.02 10.18
CA GLU A 585 -16.45 14.45 11.17
C GLU A 585 -16.82 13.00 10.84
N LEU A 586 -17.02 12.69 9.56
CA LEU A 586 -17.24 11.33 9.09
C LEU A 586 -16.00 10.45 9.33
N LEU A 587 -14.80 10.98 9.10
CA LEU A 587 -13.55 10.25 9.34
C LEU A 587 -13.37 9.90 10.82
N ASP A 588 -13.56 10.87 11.72
CA ASP A 588 -13.49 10.64 13.17
C ASP A 588 -14.57 9.63 13.61
N TRP A 589 -15.78 9.74 13.07
CA TRP A 589 -16.87 8.82 13.36
C TRP A 589 -16.56 7.39 12.90
N LEU A 590 -16.01 7.21 11.69
CA LEU A 590 -15.60 5.89 11.18
C LEU A 590 -14.44 5.31 11.98
N GLY A 591 -13.50 6.15 12.44
CA GLY A 591 -12.40 5.74 13.32
C GLY A 591 -12.91 5.20 14.65
N HIS A 592 -13.78 5.95 15.33
CA HIS A 592 -14.45 5.48 16.56
C HIS A 592 -15.29 4.23 16.31
N ARG A 593 -16.02 4.17 15.19
CA ARG A 593 -16.83 3.00 14.85
C ARG A 593 -16.00 1.73 14.69
N LEU A 594 -14.83 1.83 14.06
CA LEU A 594 -13.89 0.70 13.92
C LEU A 594 -13.42 0.19 15.29
N ILE A 595 -13.09 1.09 16.22
CA ILE A 595 -12.69 0.73 17.59
C ILE A 595 -13.86 0.09 18.34
N ASP A 596 -15.03 0.74 18.32
CA ASP A 596 -16.24 0.31 19.05
C ASP A 596 -16.75 -1.07 18.55
N GLU A 597 -16.49 -1.44 17.29
CA GLU A 597 -16.79 -2.77 16.73
C GLU A 597 -15.67 -3.81 16.93
N GLY A 598 -14.65 -3.50 17.74
CA GLY A 598 -13.56 -4.42 18.06
C GLY A 598 -12.60 -4.63 16.88
N TRP A 599 -12.33 -3.58 16.12
CA TRP A 599 -11.37 -3.55 15.01
C TRP A 599 -11.68 -4.54 13.88
N LYS A 600 -12.95 -4.92 13.71
CA LYS A 600 -13.41 -5.84 12.66
C LYS A 600 -13.57 -5.11 11.33
N LEU A 601 -12.98 -5.66 10.27
CA LEU A 601 -13.01 -5.02 8.95
C LEU A 601 -14.27 -5.38 8.18
N LYS A 602 -14.76 -6.62 8.32
CA LYS A 602 -16.00 -7.06 7.63
C LYS A 602 -17.23 -6.25 8.07
N SER A 603 -17.31 -5.84 9.33
CA SER A 603 -18.41 -4.98 9.79
C SER A 603 -18.37 -3.59 9.17
N MET A 604 -17.17 -3.00 9.02
CA MET A 604 -16.98 -1.74 8.31
C MET A 604 -17.30 -1.86 6.81
N HIS A 605 -16.97 -2.98 6.15
CA HIS A 605 -17.40 -3.22 4.77
C HIS A 605 -18.93 -3.24 4.65
N ARG A 606 -19.64 -3.93 5.55
CA ARG A 606 -21.11 -3.94 5.56
C ARG A 606 -21.67 -2.54 5.72
N LEU A 607 -21.11 -1.75 6.63
CA LEU A 607 -21.55 -0.38 6.88
C LEU A 607 -21.39 0.51 5.65
N ILE A 608 -20.22 0.48 5.02
CA ILE A 608 -19.91 1.30 3.83
C ILE A 608 -20.77 0.86 2.64
N MET A 609 -20.81 -0.43 2.32
CA MET A 609 -21.46 -0.92 1.10
C MET A 609 -22.98 -0.81 1.15
N ASN A 610 -23.59 -0.96 2.35
CA ASN A 610 -25.02 -0.74 2.53
C ASN A 610 -25.41 0.75 2.63
N SER A 611 -24.48 1.69 2.46
CA SER A 611 -24.80 3.12 2.33
C SER A 611 -25.36 3.43 0.95
N ARG A 612 -26.28 4.38 0.87
CA ARG A 612 -26.76 4.95 -0.40
C ARG A 612 -25.62 5.61 -1.15
N THR A 613 -24.70 6.25 -0.42
CA THR A 613 -23.48 6.87 -0.95
C THR A 613 -22.67 5.89 -1.80
N TYR A 614 -22.40 4.70 -1.29
CA TYR A 614 -21.72 3.65 -2.06
C TYR A 614 -22.55 3.17 -3.25
N GLN A 615 -23.88 3.12 -3.11
CA GLN A 615 -24.80 2.62 -4.15
C GLN A 615 -25.19 3.68 -5.19
N LEU A 616 -24.63 4.90 -5.13
CA LEU A 616 -24.90 5.94 -6.12
C LEU A 616 -24.46 5.52 -7.53
N SER A 617 -25.16 6.04 -8.54
CA SER A 617 -24.78 5.92 -9.94
C SER A 617 -23.59 6.84 -10.27
N SER A 618 -22.80 6.44 -11.26
CA SER A 618 -21.63 7.19 -11.74
C SER A 618 -21.96 8.27 -12.79
N GLN A 619 -23.26 8.46 -13.08
CA GLN A 619 -23.74 9.38 -14.10
C GLN A 619 -23.22 10.80 -13.88
N SER A 620 -22.81 11.45 -14.96
CA SER A 620 -22.38 12.85 -14.92
C SER A 620 -23.58 13.79 -14.90
N SER A 621 -23.46 14.89 -14.17
CA SER A 621 -24.44 15.97 -14.08
C SER A 621 -23.72 17.30 -14.26
N GLU A 622 -24.01 18.04 -15.33
CA GLU A 622 -23.29 19.30 -15.65
C GLU A 622 -23.31 20.32 -14.49
N PRO A 623 -24.45 20.56 -13.79
CA PRO A 623 -24.46 21.46 -12.63
C PRO A 623 -23.58 20.96 -11.48
N ALA A 624 -23.57 19.64 -11.23
CA ALA A 624 -22.80 19.06 -10.14
C ALA A 624 -21.29 19.09 -10.45
N VAL A 625 -20.89 18.70 -11.67
CA VAL A 625 -19.49 18.77 -12.14
C VAL A 625 -18.97 20.20 -12.10
N SER A 626 -19.80 21.20 -12.39
CA SER A 626 -19.39 22.60 -12.36
C SER A 626 -19.12 23.13 -10.94
N ARG A 627 -19.76 22.56 -9.92
CA ARG A 627 -19.60 22.96 -8.51
C ARG A 627 -18.59 22.11 -7.76
N ASP A 628 -18.60 20.81 -8.00
CA ASP A 628 -17.70 19.83 -7.39
C ASP A 628 -17.13 18.89 -8.47
N PRO A 629 -16.17 19.38 -9.28
CA PRO A 629 -15.58 18.62 -10.40
C PRO A 629 -14.77 17.41 -9.93
N ASN A 630 -14.21 17.47 -8.72
CA ASN A 630 -13.40 16.42 -8.13
C ASN A 630 -14.23 15.37 -7.38
N ASN A 631 -15.56 15.57 -7.34
CA ASN A 631 -16.50 14.77 -6.56
C ASN A 631 -16.10 14.68 -5.08
N ASP A 632 -15.51 15.75 -4.53
CA ASP A 632 -15.02 15.83 -3.15
C ASP A 632 -16.14 15.60 -2.12
N LEU A 633 -17.39 15.95 -2.48
CA LEU A 633 -18.59 15.80 -1.68
C LEU A 633 -19.34 14.48 -1.90
N PHE A 634 -18.82 13.58 -2.75
CA PHE A 634 -19.42 12.27 -3.06
C PHE A 634 -20.88 12.36 -3.54
N TRP A 635 -21.20 13.32 -4.41
CA TRP A 635 -22.53 13.43 -5.04
C TRP A 635 -22.83 12.29 -6.02
N ARG A 636 -21.80 11.53 -6.42
CA ARG A 636 -21.89 10.32 -7.24
C ARG A 636 -20.83 9.30 -6.85
N PHE A 637 -20.96 8.08 -7.37
CA PHE A 637 -19.86 7.11 -7.36
C PHE A 637 -18.87 7.43 -8.50
N ASP A 638 -17.57 7.38 -8.25
CA ASP A 638 -16.57 7.62 -9.29
C ASP A 638 -16.39 6.36 -10.17
N PRO A 639 -16.35 6.49 -11.51
CA PRO A 639 -16.08 5.35 -12.38
C PRO A 639 -14.77 4.66 -12.02
N ARG A 640 -14.83 3.36 -11.71
CA ARG A 640 -13.66 2.57 -11.32
C ARG A 640 -13.15 1.73 -12.48
N ARG A 641 -11.83 1.80 -12.72
CA ARG A 641 -11.11 0.92 -13.65
C ARG A 641 -10.59 -0.32 -12.93
N LEU A 642 -10.57 -1.46 -13.62
CA LEU A 642 -9.93 -2.69 -13.16
C LEU A 642 -8.41 -2.52 -13.01
N ARG A 643 -7.89 -3.00 -11.89
CA ARG A 643 -6.45 -3.08 -11.60
C ARG A 643 -5.82 -4.27 -12.34
N ALA A 644 -4.49 -4.30 -12.40
CA ALA A 644 -3.72 -5.29 -13.14
C ALA A 644 -4.14 -6.76 -12.89
N GLU A 645 -4.25 -7.14 -11.61
CA GLU A 645 -4.67 -8.47 -11.19
C GLU A 645 -6.12 -8.76 -11.58
N GLU A 646 -7.01 -7.77 -11.46
CA GLU A 646 -8.43 -7.89 -11.81
C GLU A 646 -8.62 -8.07 -13.31
N VAL A 647 -7.85 -7.38 -14.15
CA VAL A 647 -7.89 -7.56 -15.62
C VAL A 647 -7.53 -9.00 -15.96
N ARG A 648 -6.40 -9.50 -15.44
CA ARG A 648 -5.93 -10.86 -15.70
C ARG A 648 -6.90 -11.92 -15.17
N ASP A 649 -7.32 -11.79 -13.92
CA ASP A 649 -8.21 -12.74 -13.26
C ASP A 649 -9.60 -12.72 -13.90
N SER A 650 -10.08 -11.58 -14.38
CA SER A 650 -11.35 -11.46 -15.12
C SER A 650 -11.31 -12.23 -16.44
N MET A 651 -10.20 -12.19 -17.17
CA MET A 651 -10.05 -12.99 -18.40
C MET A 651 -10.17 -14.48 -18.10
N LEU A 652 -9.48 -14.97 -17.06
CA LEU A 652 -9.51 -16.38 -16.66
C LEU A 652 -10.88 -16.80 -16.09
N ALA A 653 -11.49 -15.95 -15.26
CA ALA A 653 -12.78 -16.22 -14.62
C ALA A 653 -13.92 -16.27 -15.65
N SER A 654 -13.94 -15.32 -16.60
CA SER A 654 -14.98 -15.22 -17.63
C SER A 654 -15.00 -16.41 -18.59
N ILE A 655 -13.86 -17.12 -18.73
CA ILE A 655 -13.73 -18.32 -19.57
C ILE A 655 -13.99 -19.60 -18.76
N GLY A 656 -14.08 -19.50 -17.42
CA GLY A 656 -14.31 -20.65 -16.53
C GLY A 656 -13.07 -21.51 -16.27
N VAL A 657 -11.86 -20.96 -16.49
CA VAL A 657 -10.59 -21.70 -16.33
C VAL A 657 -9.79 -21.29 -15.10
N LEU A 658 -10.19 -20.21 -14.42
CA LEU A 658 -9.52 -19.72 -13.21
C LEU A 658 -9.45 -20.81 -12.12
N ASN A 659 -8.23 -21.22 -11.77
CA ASN A 659 -7.96 -22.07 -10.63
C ASN A 659 -8.12 -21.27 -9.33
N ARG A 660 -9.17 -21.60 -8.58
CA ARG A 660 -9.59 -20.93 -7.35
C ARG A 660 -8.96 -21.50 -6.08
N THR A 661 -7.94 -22.36 -6.20
CA THR A 661 -7.27 -22.97 -5.04
C THR A 661 -6.46 -21.91 -4.27
N PRO A 662 -6.83 -21.62 -3.01
CA PRO A 662 -6.13 -20.62 -2.21
C PRO A 662 -4.83 -21.20 -1.61
N TYR A 663 -3.96 -20.29 -1.19
CA TYR A 663 -2.72 -20.54 -0.44
C TYR A 663 -1.66 -21.38 -1.19
N GLY A 664 -0.50 -21.55 -0.57
CA GLY A 664 0.61 -22.33 -1.10
C GLY A 664 1.60 -21.50 -1.93
N PRO A 665 2.68 -22.12 -2.41
CA PRO A 665 3.73 -21.41 -3.13
C PRO A 665 3.22 -20.63 -4.34
N SER A 666 3.90 -19.52 -4.64
CA SER A 666 3.66 -18.74 -5.85
C SER A 666 4.00 -19.53 -7.11
N PHE A 667 3.43 -19.12 -8.24
CA PHE A 667 3.74 -19.66 -9.55
C PHE A 667 4.44 -18.63 -10.43
N TYR A 668 5.18 -19.10 -11.43
CA TYR A 668 5.85 -18.26 -12.41
C TYR A 668 4.96 -18.06 -13.63
N ALA A 669 4.62 -16.81 -13.93
CA ALA A 669 3.91 -16.47 -15.16
C ALA A 669 4.78 -16.79 -16.39
N LYS A 670 4.16 -17.09 -17.53
CA LYS A 670 4.91 -17.30 -18.77
C LYS A 670 5.41 -15.94 -19.28
N LEU A 671 6.73 -15.81 -19.45
CA LEU A 671 7.36 -14.62 -20.02
C LEU A 671 7.88 -14.91 -21.43
N SER A 672 7.90 -13.89 -22.30
CA SER A 672 8.46 -14.02 -23.64
C SER A 672 9.99 -14.13 -23.58
N LYS A 673 10.61 -14.63 -24.66
CA LYS A 673 12.07 -14.77 -24.73
C LYS A 673 12.77 -13.42 -24.70
N GLU A 674 12.14 -12.40 -25.26
CA GLU A 674 12.63 -11.02 -25.34
C GLU A 674 12.67 -10.40 -23.94
N VAL A 675 11.65 -10.64 -23.12
CA VAL A 675 11.61 -10.20 -21.71
C VAL A 675 12.71 -10.89 -20.91
N LEU A 676 12.87 -12.21 -21.05
CA LEU A 676 13.91 -12.97 -20.36
C LEU A 676 15.34 -12.61 -20.83
N ALA A 677 15.49 -12.13 -22.06
CA ALA A 677 16.78 -11.67 -22.59
C ALA A 677 17.27 -10.37 -21.93
N GLY A 678 16.37 -9.58 -21.33
CA GLY A 678 16.70 -8.36 -20.59
C GLY A 678 17.24 -8.60 -19.18
N GLN A 679 17.27 -9.85 -18.70
CA GLN A 679 17.80 -10.18 -17.38
C GLN A 679 19.33 -10.09 -17.32
N SER A 680 19.89 -9.81 -16.13
CA SER A 680 21.34 -9.81 -15.88
C SER A 680 22.03 -11.12 -16.29
N VAL A 681 21.32 -12.25 -16.18
CA VAL A 681 21.72 -13.55 -16.75
C VAL A 681 20.60 -14.05 -17.66
N PRO A 682 20.67 -13.81 -18.98
CA PRO A 682 19.59 -14.14 -19.91
C PRO A 682 19.12 -15.59 -19.80
N GLY A 683 17.82 -15.80 -19.57
CA GLY A 683 17.20 -17.11 -19.47
C GLY A 683 17.41 -17.83 -18.11
N SER A 684 17.95 -17.14 -17.11
CA SER A 684 18.12 -17.63 -15.73
C SER A 684 17.38 -16.75 -14.74
N GLY A 685 16.89 -17.32 -13.64
CA GLY A 685 16.28 -16.54 -12.55
C GLY A 685 14.79 -16.24 -12.69
N TRP A 686 14.09 -16.91 -13.61
CA TRP A 686 12.63 -17.03 -13.66
C TRP A 686 12.25 -18.50 -13.83
N GLY A 687 11.31 -19.00 -13.02
CA GLY A 687 10.89 -20.41 -13.03
C GLY A 687 9.89 -20.73 -14.14
N ASP A 688 9.49 -22.00 -14.21
CA ASP A 688 8.38 -22.48 -15.04
C ASP A 688 7.25 -23.01 -14.15
N ALA A 689 6.04 -23.04 -14.68
CA ALA A 689 4.84 -23.50 -13.98
C ALA A 689 3.95 -24.30 -14.93
N SER A 690 3.15 -25.23 -14.41
CA SER A 690 2.14 -25.92 -15.22
C SER A 690 1.02 -24.95 -15.65
N GLN A 691 0.21 -25.33 -16.65
CA GLN A 691 -0.95 -24.51 -17.02
C GLN A 691 -1.92 -24.34 -15.84
N GLU A 692 -2.18 -25.39 -15.09
CA GLU A 692 -3.06 -25.35 -13.91
C GLU A 692 -2.57 -24.37 -12.84
N GLN A 693 -1.25 -24.29 -12.64
CA GLN A 693 -0.64 -23.29 -11.75
C GLN A 693 -0.75 -21.88 -12.34
N ARG A 694 -0.51 -21.72 -13.65
CA ARG A 694 -0.66 -20.43 -14.33
C ARG A 694 -2.11 -19.96 -14.37
N ASP A 695 -3.09 -20.85 -14.31
CA ASP A 695 -4.50 -20.47 -14.28
C ASP A 695 -4.95 -20.01 -12.88
N ARG A 696 -4.06 -19.94 -11.87
CA ARG A 696 -4.38 -19.42 -10.53
C ARG A 696 -4.59 -17.89 -10.51
N ARG A 697 -5.25 -17.43 -9.44
CA ARG A 697 -5.40 -16.00 -9.08
C ARG A 697 -4.06 -15.27 -9.15
N SER A 698 -4.08 -14.04 -9.62
CA SER A 698 -2.88 -13.23 -9.85
C SER A 698 -2.12 -12.88 -8.56
N VAL A 699 -2.78 -12.89 -7.40
CA VAL A 699 -2.13 -12.72 -6.08
C VAL A 699 -1.09 -13.81 -5.78
N TYR A 700 -1.14 -14.95 -6.49
CA TYR A 700 -0.17 -16.05 -6.37
C TYR A 700 0.94 -16.00 -7.43
N ILE A 701 1.02 -14.96 -8.26
CA ILE A 701 2.15 -14.76 -9.17
C ILE A 701 3.39 -14.43 -8.33
N HIS A 702 4.51 -15.07 -8.67
CA HIS A 702 5.80 -14.77 -8.05
C HIS A 702 6.22 -13.33 -8.35
N VAL A 703 6.43 -12.53 -7.30
CA VAL A 703 6.83 -11.13 -7.43
C VAL A 703 8.35 -11.03 -7.30
N LYS A 704 9.03 -10.87 -8.44
CA LYS A 704 10.46 -10.58 -8.52
C LYS A 704 10.67 -9.10 -8.80
N ARG A 705 11.41 -8.41 -7.94
CA ARG A 705 11.59 -6.95 -7.97
C ARG A 705 12.26 -6.47 -9.26
N SER A 706 13.31 -7.16 -9.73
CA SER A 706 14.01 -6.83 -10.97
C SER A 706 13.29 -7.26 -12.26
N LEU A 707 12.21 -8.05 -12.16
CA LEU A 707 11.48 -8.55 -13.33
C LEU A 707 10.00 -8.78 -13.01
N LEU A 708 9.19 -7.75 -13.24
CA LEU A 708 7.75 -7.83 -13.13
C LEU A 708 7.11 -8.44 -14.38
N THR A 709 5.92 -9.03 -14.20
CA THR A 709 5.15 -9.59 -15.32
C THR A 709 4.64 -8.46 -16.22
N PRO A 710 4.89 -8.48 -17.55
CA PRO A 710 4.55 -7.35 -18.44
C PRO A 710 3.09 -6.92 -18.40
N LEU A 711 2.14 -7.88 -18.32
CA LEU A 711 0.72 -7.56 -18.19
C LEU A 711 0.45 -6.79 -16.89
N LEU A 712 1.07 -7.18 -15.79
CA LEU A 712 0.87 -6.51 -14.51
C LEU A 712 1.44 -5.08 -14.55
N THR A 713 2.67 -4.93 -15.04
CA THR A 713 3.32 -3.63 -15.20
C THR A 713 2.55 -2.70 -16.13
N ALA A 714 2.02 -3.21 -17.24
CA ALA A 714 1.23 -2.40 -18.18
C ALA A 714 -0.02 -1.81 -17.50
N PHE A 715 -0.63 -2.52 -16.55
CA PHE A 715 -1.83 -2.10 -15.83
C PHE A 715 -1.52 -1.54 -14.43
N ASP A 716 -0.41 -0.81 -14.32
CA ASP A 716 -0.05 -0.02 -13.15
C ASP A 716 0.14 -0.86 -11.86
N PHE A 717 0.71 -2.07 -11.97
CA PHE A 717 1.19 -2.81 -10.80
C PHE A 717 2.26 -1.98 -10.08
N PRO A 718 2.20 -1.88 -8.74
CA PRO A 718 3.05 -0.96 -8.00
C PRO A 718 4.50 -1.41 -7.99
N ASP A 719 5.40 -0.44 -7.83
CA ASP A 719 6.80 -0.70 -7.58
C ASP A 719 6.93 -1.44 -6.24
N PRO A 720 7.41 -2.70 -6.22
CA PRO A 720 7.52 -3.43 -4.97
C PRO A 720 8.57 -2.80 -4.04
N ASP A 721 9.50 -1.98 -4.52
CA ASP A 721 10.60 -1.38 -3.72
C ASP A 721 10.13 -0.26 -2.79
N LEU A 722 8.94 0.29 -3.02
CA LEU A 722 8.38 1.40 -2.26
C LEU A 722 6.98 1.07 -1.74
N THR A 723 6.64 1.59 -0.57
CA THR A 723 5.26 1.45 -0.06
C THR A 723 4.31 2.19 -0.99
N CYS A 724 3.19 1.54 -1.34
CA CYS A 724 2.22 2.09 -2.28
C CYS A 724 0.92 2.42 -1.54
N GLU A 725 0.69 3.71 -1.28
CA GLU A 725 -0.51 4.22 -0.60
C GLU A 725 -1.78 4.10 -1.45
N GLU A 726 -1.62 4.33 -2.76
CA GLU A 726 -2.65 4.29 -3.78
C GLU A 726 -1.98 3.94 -5.11
N ARG A 727 -2.64 3.08 -5.90
CA ARG A 727 -2.18 2.80 -7.26
C ARG A 727 -2.77 3.81 -8.20
N PHE A 728 -1.93 4.41 -9.05
CA PHE A 728 -2.41 5.21 -10.16
C PHE A 728 -3.18 4.32 -11.15
N ALA A 729 -4.40 4.69 -11.49
CA ALA A 729 -5.14 4.06 -12.59
C ALA A 729 -4.95 4.91 -13.85
N THR A 730 -3.91 4.61 -14.64
CA THR A 730 -3.63 5.41 -15.84
C THR A 730 -4.57 5.02 -16.99
N LEU A 731 -4.79 5.93 -17.95
CA LEU A 731 -5.53 5.63 -19.18
C LEU A 731 -4.64 5.91 -20.38
N GLN A 732 -3.79 4.94 -20.70
CA GLN A 732 -2.78 5.09 -21.74
C GLN A 732 -3.05 4.19 -22.95
N PRO A 733 -2.87 4.68 -24.20
CA PRO A 733 -2.99 3.84 -25.40
C PRO A 733 -2.11 2.59 -25.38
N GLY A 734 -0.95 2.65 -24.71
CA GLY A 734 -0.04 1.52 -24.53
C GLY A 734 -0.69 0.32 -23.84
N GLN A 735 -1.66 0.53 -22.95
CA GLN A 735 -2.36 -0.53 -22.23
C GLN A 735 -3.31 -1.31 -23.14
N ALA A 736 -4.04 -0.59 -24.00
CA ALA A 736 -4.88 -1.21 -25.03
C ALA A 736 -4.03 -1.99 -26.05
N LEU A 737 -2.88 -1.42 -26.45
CA LEU A 737 -1.92 -2.11 -27.33
C LEU A 737 -1.32 -3.35 -26.65
N ALA A 738 -1.05 -3.31 -25.35
CA ALA A 738 -0.55 -4.45 -24.59
C ALA A 738 -1.56 -5.62 -24.58
N LEU A 739 -2.85 -5.34 -24.42
CA LEU A 739 -3.89 -6.38 -24.53
C LEU A 739 -4.04 -6.90 -25.95
N LEU A 740 -4.05 -6.02 -26.95
CA LEU A 740 -4.23 -6.42 -28.35
C LEU A 740 -3.09 -7.29 -28.89
N ASN A 741 -1.86 -7.11 -28.40
CA ASN A 741 -0.68 -7.79 -28.92
C ASN A 741 -0.11 -8.83 -27.95
N GLY A 742 -0.59 -8.88 -26.71
CA GLY A 742 -0.04 -9.75 -25.68
C GLY A 742 -0.39 -11.23 -25.89
N ASP A 743 0.62 -12.11 -25.81
CA ASP A 743 0.45 -13.56 -25.92
C ASP A 743 -0.63 -14.10 -24.98
N PHE A 744 -0.67 -13.60 -23.73
CA PHE A 744 -1.64 -14.02 -22.74
C PHE A 744 -3.08 -13.73 -23.18
N ALA A 745 -3.36 -12.53 -23.68
CA ALA A 745 -4.70 -12.14 -24.12
C ALA A 745 -5.13 -12.92 -25.37
N HIS A 746 -4.21 -13.16 -26.31
CA HIS A 746 -4.47 -14.03 -27.46
C HIS A 746 -4.77 -15.47 -27.05
N GLU A 747 -4.03 -16.03 -26.09
CA GLU A 747 -4.29 -17.36 -25.54
C GLU A 747 -5.68 -17.42 -24.88
N GLN A 748 -6.04 -16.41 -24.08
CA GLN A 748 -7.36 -16.33 -23.46
C GLN A 748 -8.48 -16.16 -24.49
N ALA A 749 -8.28 -15.37 -25.55
CA ALA A 749 -9.25 -15.25 -26.62
C ALA A 749 -9.46 -16.58 -27.37
N ALA A 750 -8.39 -17.37 -27.57
CA ALA A 750 -8.49 -18.71 -28.12
C ALA A 750 -9.28 -19.66 -27.22
N ARG A 751 -8.99 -19.67 -25.91
CA ARG A 751 -9.73 -20.48 -24.93
C ARG A 751 -11.19 -20.05 -24.81
N LEU A 752 -11.50 -18.74 -24.86
CA LEU A 752 -12.86 -18.24 -24.88
C LEU A 752 -13.64 -18.77 -26.09
N SER A 753 -13.04 -18.73 -27.28
CA SER A 753 -13.68 -19.23 -28.50
C SER A 753 -14.07 -20.71 -28.42
N GLN A 754 -13.29 -21.51 -27.69
CA GLN A 754 -13.60 -22.92 -27.40
C GLN A 754 -14.70 -23.04 -26.36
N ALA A 755 -14.61 -22.30 -25.25
CA ALA A 755 -15.58 -22.33 -24.14
C ALA A 755 -17.01 -21.95 -24.58
N ILE A 756 -17.15 -21.07 -25.57
CA ILE A 756 -18.45 -20.66 -26.12
C ILE A 756 -18.94 -21.54 -27.29
N TYR A 757 -18.24 -22.64 -27.60
CA TYR A 757 -18.53 -23.55 -28.71
C TYR A 757 -18.61 -22.84 -30.07
N ALA A 758 -17.69 -21.90 -30.32
CA ALA A 758 -17.79 -21.02 -31.48
C ALA A 758 -17.63 -21.74 -32.82
N ALA A 759 -16.89 -22.85 -32.86
CA ALA A 759 -16.71 -23.67 -34.06
C ALA A 759 -18.03 -24.18 -34.63
N GLU A 760 -19.00 -24.47 -33.77
CA GLU A 760 -20.31 -25.07 -34.10
C GLU A 760 -21.45 -24.04 -34.13
N SER A 761 -21.17 -22.78 -33.84
CA SER A 761 -22.17 -21.74 -33.64
C SER A 761 -22.16 -20.70 -34.76
N GLU A 762 -23.33 -20.18 -35.12
CA GLU A 762 -23.46 -19.02 -36.01
C GLU A 762 -22.84 -17.75 -35.40
N ASN A 763 -22.43 -16.80 -36.24
CA ASN A 763 -21.76 -15.57 -35.79
C ASN A 763 -22.60 -14.77 -34.77
N ALA A 764 -23.92 -14.72 -34.93
CA ALA A 764 -24.79 -14.03 -33.97
C ALA A 764 -24.77 -14.67 -32.57
N VAL A 765 -24.69 -16.00 -32.50
CA VAL A 765 -24.59 -16.74 -31.23
C VAL A 765 -23.22 -16.56 -30.61
N VAL A 766 -22.15 -16.59 -31.42
CA VAL A 766 -20.77 -16.31 -30.98
C VAL A 766 -20.69 -14.93 -30.34
N VAL A 767 -21.16 -13.89 -31.04
CA VAL A 767 -21.14 -12.51 -30.52
C VAL A 767 -21.87 -12.40 -29.19
N ARG A 768 -23.07 -12.98 -29.11
CA ARG A 768 -23.87 -12.95 -27.87
C ARG A 768 -23.13 -13.61 -26.71
N ARG A 769 -22.62 -14.82 -26.91
CA ARG A 769 -21.92 -15.55 -25.84
C ARG A 769 -20.62 -14.88 -25.43
N SER A 770 -19.87 -14.28 -26.36
CA SER A 770 -18.66 -13.51 -26.04
C SER A 770 -18.98 -12.30 -25.16
N ILE A 771 -20.02 -11.53 -25.51
CA ILE A 771 -20.43 -10.34 -24.73
C ILE A 771 -20.98 -10.75 -23.37
N GLN A 772 -21.84 -11.77 -23.29
CA GLN A 772 -22.35 -12.28 -22.01
C GLN A 772 -21.23 -12.78 -21.09
N ALA A 773 -20.25 -13.50 -21.64
CA ALA A 773 -19.14 -14.03 -20.85
C ALA A 773 -18.24 -12.92 -20.30
N LEU A 774 -17.88 -11.92 -21.11
CA LEU A 774 -16.89 -10.90 -20.75
C LEU A 774 -17.50 -9.67 -20.06
N LEU A 775 -18.69 -9.24 -20.48
CA LEU A 775 -19.34 -8.00 -20.04
C LEU A 775 -20.56 -8.25 -19.13
N GLN A 776 -20.94 -9.52 -18.91
CA GLN A 776 -22.04 -9.96 -18.03
C GLN A 776 -23.44 -9.45 -18.39
N ARG A 777 -23.63 -8.79 -19.53
CA ARG A 777 -24.91 -8.28 -20.01
C ARG A 777 -25.34 -8.88 -21.34
N GLU A 778 -26.59 -8.64 -21.71
CA GLU A 778 -27.06 -8.93 -23.08
C GLU A 778 -26.44 -7.95 -24.10
N PRO A 779 -26.08 -8.43 -25.30
CA PRO A 779 -25.69 -7.56 -26.40
C PRO A 779 -26.90 -6.82 -26.97
N THR A 780 -26.67 -5.61 -27.45
CA THR A 780 -27.62 -4.87 -28.27
C THR A 780 -27.73 -5.50 -29.67
N LYS A 781 -28.83 -5.23 -30.38
CA LYS A 781 -28.99 -5.66 -31.78
C LYS A 781 -27.85 -5.14 -32.67
N SER A 782 -27.41 -3.90 -32.45
CA SER A 782 -26.29 -3.32 -33.20
C SER A 782 -24.97 -4.03 -32.94
N GLU A 783 -24.71 -4.51 -31.72
CA GLU A 783 -23.48 -5.24 -31.39
C GLU A 783 -23.45 -6.61 -32.07
N ILE A 784 -24.58 -7.34 -32.08
CA ILE A 784 -24.73 -8.61 -32.80
C ILE A 784 -24.43 -8.43 -34.29
N GLU A 785 -25.05 -7.44 -34.93
CA GLU A 785 -24.85 -7.17 -36.35
C GLU A 785 -23.42 -6.74 -36.68
N LYS A 786 -22.85 -5.80 -35.91
CA LYS A 786 -21.48 -5.31 -36.13
C LYS A 786 -20.44 -6.40 -35.89
N GLY A 787 -20.62 -7.19 -34.82
CA GLY A 787 -19.71 -8.29 -34.50
C GLY A 787 -19.74 -9.41 -35.55
N GLY A 788 -20.95 -9.77 -36.02
CA GLY A 788 -21.09 -10.76 -37.09
C GLY A 788 -20.42 -10.31 -38.39
N ARG A 789 -20.65 -9.06 -38.80
CA ARG A 789 -19.98 -8.45 -39.96
C ARG A 789 -18.46 -8.41 -39.82
N LEU A 790 -17.94 -8.12 -38.63
CA LEU A 790 -16.49 -8.12 -38.39
C LEU A 790 -15.89 -9.52 -38.57
N ILE A 791 -16.55 -10.56 -38.05
CA ILE A 791 -16.09 -11.94 -38.25
C ILE A 791 -16.10 -12.30 -39.74
N GLU A 792 -17.16 -11.91 -40.46
CA GLU A 792 -17.29 -12.16 -41.91
C GLU A 792 -16.23 -11.41 -42.73
N SER A 793 -15.96 -10.13 -42.45
CA SER A 793 -14.95 -9.36 -43.18
C SER A 793 -13.54 -9.88 -42.94
N LEU A 794 -13.21 -10.30 -41.71
CA LEU A 794 -11.93 -10.93 -41.40
C LEU A 794 -11.69 -12.22 -42.22
N VAL A 795 -12.75 -12.97 -42.52
CA VAL A 795 -12.67 -14.17 -43.38
C VAL A 795 -12.62 -13.79 -44.85
N ALA A 796 -13.58 -12.97 -45.31
CA ALA A 796 -13.80 -12.71 -46.73
C ALA A 796 -12.77 -11.75 -47.34
N GLU A 797 -12.37 -10.70 -46.60
CA GLU A 797 -11.50 -9.63 -47.10
C GLU A 797 -10.03 -9.85 -46.71
N HIS A 798 -9.79 -10.40 -45.52
CA HIS A 798 -8.43 -10.62 -44.99
C HIS A 798 -7.95 -12.07 -45.09
N GLY A 799 -8.77 -12.99 -45.60
CA GLY A 799 -8.38 -14.39 -45.86
C GLY A 799 -8.05 -15.19 -44.61
N LEU A 800 -8.52 -14.78 -43.43
CA LEU A 800 -8.29 -15.51 -42.19
C LEU A 800 -9.20 -16.74 -42.10
N SER A 801 -8.75 -17.77 -41.36
CA SER A 801 -9.65 -18.85 -40.99
C SER A 801 -10.78 -18.31 -40.11
N ARG A 802 -11.98 -18.91 -40.21
CA ARG A 802 -13.10 -18.53 -39.34
C ARG A 802 -12.73 -18.64 -37.86
N GLU A 803 -11.98 -19.68 -37.49
CA GLU A 803 -11.47 -19.85 -36.13
C GLU A 803 -10.66 -18.63 -35.69
N ARG A 804 -9.67 -18.20 -36.48
CA ARG A 804 -8.86 -17.03 -36.15
C ARG A 804 -9.67 -15.73 -36.11
N ALA A 805 -10.62 -15.56 -37.03
CA ALA A 805 -11.51 -14.40 -37.04
C ALA A 805 -12.34 -14.28 -35.75
N VAL A 806 -12.88 -15.41 -35.26
CA VAL A 806 -13.60 -15.46 -33.99
C VAL A 806 -12.68 -15.18 -32.80
N GLN A 807 -11.46 -15.72 -32.80
CA GLN A 807 -10.49 -15.42 -31.74
C GLN A 807 -10.17 -13.93 -31.69
N LEU A 808 -9.99 -13.27 -32.83
CA LEU A 808 -9.76 -11.83 -32.91
C LEU A 808 -10.99 -11.03 -32.46
N TYR A 809 -12.21 -11.51 -32.76
CA TYR A 809 -13.42 -10.91 -32.21
C TYR A 809 -13.46 -10.99 -30.69
N CYS A 810 -13.20 -12.17 -30.10
CA CYS A 810 -13.13 -12.37 -28.66
C CYS A 810 -12.09 -11.45 -28.01
N LEU A 811 -10.90 -11.36 -28.62
CA LEU A 811 -9.83 -10.45 -28.19
C LEU A 811 -10.27 -8.98 -28.25
N SER A 812 -11.02 -8.59 -29.27
CA SER A 812 -11.52 -7.22 -29.40
C SER A 812 -12.44 -6.86 -28.23
N VAL A 813 -13.33 -7.76 -27.82
CA VAL A 813 -14.25 -7.53 -26.67
C VAL A 813 -13.48 -7.42 -25.37
N MET A 814 -12.44 -8.23 -25.17
CA MET A 814 -11.52 -8.11 -24.01
C MET A 814 -10.75 -6.77 -23.97
N ASN A 815 -10.74 -6.02 -25.08
CA ASN A 815 -10.08 -4.73 -25.18
C ASN A 815 -11.08 -3.55 -25.24
N TRP A 816 -12.38 -3.80 -25.06
CA TRP A 816 -13.35 -2.73 -24.93
C TRP A 816 -13.18 -2.02 -23.58
N ASN A 817 -13.47 -0.72 -23.55
CA ASN A 817 -13.47 0.04 -22.31
C ASN A 817 -14.39 -0.62 -21.27
N GLU A 818 -15.57 -1.08 -21.67
CA GLU A 818 -16.52 -1.74 -20.77
C GLU A 818 -15.96 -3.00 -20.08
N PHE A 819 -15.01 -3.71 -20.69
CA PHE A 819 -14.34 -4.82 -20.01
C PHE A 819 -13.43 -4.33 -18.87
N LEU A 820 -12.79 -3.18 -19.07
CA LEU A 820 -11.80 -2.59 -18.15
C LEU A 820 -12.40 -1.67 -17.08
N PHE A 821 -13.70 -1.36 -17.16
CA PHE A 821 -14.39 -0.49 -16.21
C PHE A 821 -15.55 -1.24 -15.52
N LEU A 822 -15.87 -0.83 -14.29
CA LEU A 822 -16.97 -1.41 -13.51
C LEU A 822 -18.32 -0.79 -13.83
N ASP A 823 -18.34 0.52 -14.07
CA ASP A 823 -19.54 1.36 -14.19
C ASP A 823 -19.65 2.05 -15.56
#